data_AF-A0A6V8LQY1-F1
#
_entry.id   AF-A0A6V8LQY1-F1
#
_cell.length_a   1.000
_cell.length_b   1.000
_cell.length_c   1.000
_cell.angle_alpha   90.00
_cell.angle_beta   90.00
_cell.angle_gamma   90.00
#
_symmetry.space_group_name_H-M   'P 1'
#
loop_
_entity.id
_entity.type
_entity.pdbx_description
1 polymer ?
#
loop_
_entity_poly.entity_id
_entity_poly.type
_entity_poly.pdbx_seq_one_letter_code
_entity_poly.pdbx_strand_id
1 'polypeptide(L)'
;MNGAFDRIFPARALQTGFRRLPGLVLKVLLPVLLTWLISSLALFAIFSRQAERQGYDDLRARLEAYASDKANELSSPLWNFQHDLVARLMQSYRHNDDLLVVSLHDAAGKLLHEALGTGPPPKGNIFETKREIVHKNADRAETLGTLTVVFHDGRLLNSLAEYRARDALNLGLVLAVLALSLWWTVHRIVGRPLARLEKSLLRNAREPSREPIVWAGQDELARVAAAYNGLLEEVDRRTGELVEANAALAGEIVRRNQAEEKLLLAAKVFEVAVEGVAVTDVGGVIRSVNSSFERITGYRQDEAVGRRLDILGSGRHTPAFFAGILLSLRRHGAWEGEIWNRRKNGEVYPQRTTASAVLDAAGRISHYVCVFQDITEAKRQQQAMERMAFHDTLTGLPNRANLDERLRQTLGHAARHGGAFSLLFLDLDNFKAVNDSLGHDVGDALLAILAARLRNVLRAEDTLARQGGDEFIILAPDADTPDKAANLAQRVASAMRKSVPLQGYDIPCSASVGIAMYPQDGVTPQDLIKHADMAMYRAKSQGGGASRFFATGMDLQARKRLSLETRLHKALERDEFSLQYQPVLQADTMTVSGAEALLRWNCGGQSIPPAEFIPVAESNNAIIPIGAWVLERASLQAAALARGPRTPFTLSVNVSARQFHHEGFLNDVTAAAERLAGTNTRLHLELTESALIIDPDAATRTIHLLKEMGVGIVLDDFGTGYSSLKHLLDLPIDGFKIDRGFVSAIHSCARSRAIITALVNLSLGLSVSVVAEGVENTGQLDFLRGTGCPEFQGFLAWPALPLESFPAPGSTPRNAAG
;
A
#
# COMPACT_ATOMS: atom_id res chain seq x y z
N MET A 1 7.82 40.73 17.11
CA MET A 1 7.85 42.13 17.60
C MET A 1 7.03 42.97 16.64
N ASN A 2 6.00 43.64 17.19
CA ASN A 2 5.14 44.70 16.64
C ASN A 2 4.22 44.27 15.47
N GLY A 3 2.89 44.18 15.58
CA GLY A 3 1.95 44.72 16.56
C GLY A 3 1.03 45.74 15.88
N ALA A 4 -0.24 45.35 15.68
CA ALA A 4 -1.50 46.10 15.76
C ALA A 4 -1.59 47.56 15.22
N PHE A 5 -2.49 47.84 14.25
CA PHE A 5 -3.90 48.24 14.46
C PHE A 5 -4.09 49.60 15.18
N ASP A 6 -4.66 50.54 14.42
CA ASP A 6 -5.57 51.62 14.82
C ASP A 6 -5.20 52.58 15.96
N ARG A 7 -4.83 53.80 15.56
CA ARG A 7 -5.20 55.02 16.31
C ARG A 7 -6.36 55.73 15.61
N ILE A 8 -7.52 55.47 16.19
CA ILE A 8 -8.79 56.17 16.09
C ILE A 8 -8.66 57.58 16.70
N PHE A 9 -9.00 58.64 15.94
CA PHE A 9 -9.86 59.79 16.31
C PHE A 9 -9.82 60.92 15.24
N PRO A 10 -10.83 61.82 15.16
CA PRO A 10 -11.72 61.93 14.00
C PRO A 10 -11.79 63.37 13.42
N ALA A 11 -12.34 63.58 12.22
CA ALA A 11 -12.84 64.91 11.82
C ALA A 11 -13.72 64.89 10.55
N ARG A 12 -14.89 64.24 10.58
CA ARG A 12 -15.95 64.52 9.60
C ARG A 12 -17.34 64.43 10.22
N ALA A 13 -17.62 65.37 11.11
CA ALA A 13 -18.98 65.63 11.58
C ALA A 13 -19.11 67.09 12.07
N LEU A 14 -18.76 68.06 11.21
CA LEU A 14 -19.14 69.46 11.39
C LEU A 14 -19.08 70.14 10.02
N GLN A 15 -20.26 70.53 9.52
CA GLN A 15 -20.57 71.46 8.41
C GLN A 15 -21.65 70.92 7.46
N THR A 16 -22.73 70.43 8.05
CA THR A 16 -24.05 70.50 7.45
C THR A 16 -24.47 71.97 7.32
N GLY A 17 -24.94 72.37 6.14
CA GLY A 17 -25.93 73.44 6.01
C GLY A 17 -25.66 74.54 5.01
N PHE A 18 -24.48 75.16 4.97
CA PHE A 18 -24.37 76.48 4.33
C PHE A 18 -22.99 76.86 3.76
N ARG A 19 -22.30 75.98 3.00
CA ARG A 19 -21.12 76.41 2.21
C ARG A 19 -20.97 75.64 0.91
N ARG A 20 -21.46 76.25 -0.17
CA ARG A 20 -20.81 76.42 -1.50
C ARG A 20 -21.88 76.90 -2.47
N LEU A 21 -22.10 78.22 -2.49
CA LEU A 21 -22.57 78.84 -3.73
C LEU A 21 -21.49 78.52 -4.79
N PRO A 22 -21.85 78.06 -6.01
CA PRO A 22 -20.87 77.82 -7.05
C PRO A 22 -20.12 79.14 -7.27
N GLY A 23 -18.80 79.13 -7.06
CA GLY A 23 -17.98 80.35 -7.11
C GLY A 23 -18.15 81.11 -8.41
N LEU A 24 -18.53 80.42 -9.50
CA LEU A 24 -18.86 81.03 -10.79
C LEU A 24 -20.16 81.87 -10.75
N VAL A 25 -21.23 81.37 -10.13
CA VAL A 25 -22.52 82.07 -10.04
C VAL A 25 -22.38 83.34 -9.21
N LEU A 26 -21.62 83.27 -8.11
CA LEU A 26 -21.34 84.45 -7.28
C LEU A 26 -20.48 85.48 -8.02
N LYS A 27 -19.46 85.03 -8.76
CA LYS A 27 -18.58 85.90 -9.56
C LYS A 27 -19.31 86.62 -10.69
N VAL A 28 -20.35 86.03 -11.26
CA VAL A 28 -21.14 86.65 -12.34
C VAL A 28 -22.23 87.57 -11.78
N LEU A 29 -22.92 87.17 -10.70
CA LEU A 29 -24.03 87.96 -10.15
C LEU A 29 -23.58 89.24 -9.43
N LEU A 30 -22.45 89.18 -8.70
CA LEU A 30 -21.99 90.29 -7.86
C LEU A 30 -21.74 91.60 -8.64
N PRO A 31 -20.98 91.63 -9.76
CA PRO A 31 -20.75 92.87 -10.50
C PRO A 31 -22.02 93.42 -11.16
N VAL A 32 -22.95 92.55 -11.60
CA VAL A 32 -24.23 92.97 -12.18
C VAL A 32 -25.14 93.61 -11.14
N LEU A 33 -25.25 93.01 -9.95
CA LEU A 33 -26.04 93.59 -8.86
C LEU A 33 -25.45 94.91 -8.34
N LEU A 34 -24.12 95.00 -8.28
CA LEU A 34 -23.43 96.21 -7.82
C LEU A 34 -23.64 97.39 -8.80
N THR A 35 -23.41 97.16 -10.10
CA THR A 35 -23.62 98.19 -11.14
C THR A 35 -25.08 98.67 -11.19
N TRP A 36 -26.02 97.75 -10.99
CA TRP A 36 -27.43 98.06 -10.96
C TRP A 36 -27.86 98.87 -9.73
N LEU A 37 -27.34 98.53 -8.53
CA LEU A 37 -27.57 99.30 -7.31
C LEU A 37 -27.06 100.75 -7.45
N ILE A 38 -25.84 100.91 -7.96
CA ILE A 38 -25.22 102.24 -8.16
C ILE A 38 -26.06 103.08 -9.13
N SER A 39 -26.48 102.51 -10.26
CA SER A 39 -27.27 103.21 -11.27
C SER A 39 -28.65 103.63 -10.73
N SER A 40 -29.28 102.78 -9.93
CA SER A 40 -30.60 103.03 -9.34
C SER A 40 -30.56 104.13 -8.28
N LEU A 41 -29.51 104.17 -7.45
CA LEU A 41 -29.28 105.25 -6.48
C LEU A 41 -29.02 106.59 -7.18
N ALA A 42 -28.28 106.59 -8.29
CA ALA A 42 -28.03 107.80 -9.07
C ALA A 42 -29.32 108.40 -9.66
N LEU A 43 -30.19 107.55 -10.24
CA LEU A 43 -31.49 107.99 -10.75
C LEU A 43 -32.38 108.57 -9.66
N PHE A 44 -32.45 107.91 -8.49
CA PHE A 44 -33.21 108.40 -7.34
C PHE A 44 -32.76 109.80 -6.92
N ALA A 45 -31.45 110.05 -6.86
CA ALA A 45 -30.91 111.36 -6.52
C ALA A 45 -31.29 112.45 -7.55
N ILE A 46 -31.29 112.11 -8.85
CA ILE A 46 -31.67 113.04 -9.93
C ILE A 46 -33.15 113.43 -9.83
N PHE A 47 -34.05 112.44 -9.76
CA PHE A 47 -35.49 112.70 -9.67
C PHE A 47 -35.85 113.45 -8.40
N SER A 48 -35.21 113.13 -7.27
CA SER A 48 -35.45 113.82 -6.02
C SER A 48 -35.06 115.31 -6.05
N ARG A 49 -33.98 115.65 -6.75
CA ARG A 49 -33.59 117.06 -6.99
C ARG A 49 -34.55 117.77 -7.95
N GLN A 50 -35.06 117.05 -8.94
CA GLN A 50 -36.01 117.62 -9.90
C GLN A 50 -37.35 117.96 -9.23
N ALA A 51 -37.88 117.06 -8.38
CA ALA A 51 -39.10 117.29 -7.63
C ALA A 51 -38.99 118.50 -6.68
N GLU A 52 -37.83 118.66 -6.03
CA GLU A 52 -37.56 119.81 -5.16
C GLU A 52 -37.60 121.14 -5.94
N ARG A 53 -36.96 121.20 -7.12
CA ARG A 53 -36.98 122.40 -7.97
C ARG A 53 -38.41 122.78 -8.41
N GLN A 54 -39.17 121.81 -8.90
CA GLN A 54 -40.55 122.05 -9.33
C GLN A 54 -41.44 122.55 -8.19
N GLY A 55 -41.26 122.02 -6.98
CA GLY A 55 -42.00 122.46 -5.80
C GLY A 55 -41.75 123.92 -5.44
N TYR A 56 -40.52 124.40 -5.58
CA TYR A 56 -40.19 125.81 -5.34
C TYR A 56 -40.75 126.75 -6.42
N ASP A 57 -40.77 126.32 -7.68
CA ASP A 57 -41.36 127.10 -8.78
C ASP A 57 -42.88 127.23 -8.60
N ASP A 58 -43.58 126.16 -8.19
CA ASP A 58 -45.02 126.19 -7.90
C ASP A 58 -45.36 127.12 -6.73
N LEU A 59 -44.56 127.11 -5.66
CA LEU A 59 -44.74 128.01 -4.51
C LEU A 59 -44.65 129.49 -4.92
N ARG A 60 -43.69 129.85 -5.77
CA ARG A 60 -43.56 131.22 -6.31
C ARG A 60 -44.76 131.61 -7.17
N ALA A 61 -45.21 130.72 -8.04
CA ALA A 61 -46.38 131.00 -8.89
C ALA A 61 -47.64 131.23 -8.06
N ARG A 62 -47.87 130.44 -7.00
CA ARG A 62 -48.98 130.64 -6.06
C ARG A 62 -48.90 131.95 -5.29
N LEU A 63 -47.70 132.33 -4.83
CA LEU A 63 -47.47 133.63 -4.19
C LEU A 63 -47.87 134.79 -5.11
N GLU A 64 -47.42 134.76 -6.37
CA GLU A 64 -47.73 135.80 -7.35
C GLU A 64 -49.23 135.88 -7.68
N ALA A 65 -49.88 134.71 -7.86
CA ALA A 65 -51.30 134.64 -8.14
C ALA A 65 -52.13 135.16 -6.96
N TYR A 66 -51.77 134.76 -5.73
CA TYR A 66 -52.46 135.21 -4.52
C TYR A 66 -52.33 136.73 -4.33
N ALA A 67 -51.14 137.30 -4.52
CA ALA A 67 -50.93 138.74 -4.43
C ALA A 67 -51.74 139.52 -5.47
N SER A 68 -51.84 139.00 -6.70
CA SER A 68 -52.62 139.63 -7.76
C SER A 68 -54.13 139.58 -7.50
N ASP A 69 -54.65 138.43 -7.05
CA ASP A 69 -56.07 138.28 -6.71
C ASP A 69 -56.47 139.25 -5.60
N LYS A 70 -55.64 139.36 -4.55
CA LYS A 70 -55.95 140.21 -3.39
C LYS A 70 -55.77 141.70 -3.69
N ALA A 71 -54.81 142.07 -4.53
CA ALA A 71 -54.69 143.44 -5.01
C ALA A 71 -55.94 143.90 -5.79
N ASN A 72 -56.51 143.01 -6.64
CA ASN A 72 -57.71 143.32 -7.40
C ASN A 72 -58.95 143.45 -6.50
N GLU A 73 -59.11 142.54 -5.52
CA GLU A 73 -60.22 142.56 -4.57
C GLU A 73 -60.26 143.86 -3.74
N LEU A 74 -59.09 144.41 -3.39
CA LEU A 74 -58.96 145.66 -2.63
C LEU A 74 -59.19 146.94 -3.46
N SER A 75 -59.14 146.86 -4.80
CA SER A 75 -59.19 148.04 -5.68
C SER A 75 -60.47 148.86 -5.53
N SER A 76 -61.64 148.21 -5.56
CA SER A 76 -62.93 148.90 -5.49
C SER A 76 -63.25 149.45 -4.08
N PRO A 77 -63.03 148.69 -2.99
CA PRO A 77 -63.22 149.23 -1.62
C PRO A 77 -62.31 150.43 -1.31
N LEU A 78 -61.06 150.42 -1.80
CA LEU A 78 -60.12 151.54 -1.60
C LEU A 78 -60.54 152.80 -2.37
N TRP A 79 -61.01 152.66 -3.61
CA TRP A 79 -61.51 153.79 -4.40
C TRP A 79 -62.71 154.47 -3.75
N ASN A 80 -63.59 153.68 -3.13
CA ASN A 80 -64.80 154.17 -2.48
C ASN A 80 -64.58 154.62 -1.02
N PHE A 81 -63.33 154.70 -0.56
CA PHE A 81 -62.95 155.11 0.81
C PHE A 81 -63.65 154.32 1.94
N GLN A 82 -63.95 153.03 1.71
CA GLN A 82 -64.64 152.17 2.68
C GLN A 82 -63.68 151.50 3.66
N HIS A 83 -63.13 152.27 4.60
CA HIS A 83 -62.07 151.81 5.51
C HIS A 83 -62.42 150.55 6.34
N ASP A 84 -63.64 150.45 6.89
CA ASP A 84 -64.06 149.28 7.70
C ASP A 84 -64.18 147.98 6.89
N LEU A 85 -64.38 148.08 5.58
CA LEU A 85 -64.43 146.91 4.69
C LEU A 85 -63.01 146.45 4.33
N VAL A 86 -62.11 147.39 4.02
CA VAL A 86 -60.69 147.10 3.73
C VAL A 86 -60.02 146.43 4.93
N ALA A 87 -60.25 146.92 6.15
CA ALA A 87 -59.71 146.31 7.36
C ALA A 87 -60.17 144.85 7.56
N ARG A 88 -61.47 144.58 7.35
CA ARG A 88 -62.03 143.21 7.42
C ARG A 88 -61.47 142.30 6.34
N LEU A 89 -61.31 142.79 5.11
CA LEU A 89 -60.71 142.03 4.01
C LEU A 89 -59.24 141.68 4.30
N MET A 90 -58.44 142.66 4.72
CA MET A 90 -57.04 142.44 5.11
C MET A 90 -56.92 141.43 6.26
N GLN A 91 -57.84 141.45 7.22
CA GLN A 91 -57.87 140.49 8.32
C GLN A 91 -58.31 139.08 7.88
N SER A 92 -59.14 138.96 6.85
CA SER A 92 -59.53 137.68 6.27
C SER A 92 -58.36 136.96 5.59
N TYR A 93 -57.44 137.71 4.99
CA TYR A 93 -56.28 137.18 4.25
C TYR A 93 -55.28 136.40 5.12
N ARG A 94 -55.37 136.55 6.44
CA ARG A 94 -54.52 135.84 7.42
C ARG A 94 -54.70 134.32 7.42
N HIS A 95 -55.80 133.81 6.87
CA HIS A 95 -56.15 132.38 6.87
C HIS A 95 -55.44 131.56 5.78
N ASN A 96 -54.51 132.14 5.01
CA ASN A 96 -53.66 131.37 4.12
C ASN A 96 -52.44 130.84 4.89
N ASP A 97 -52.33 129.52 4.96
CA ASP A 97 -51.30 128.82 5.74
C ASP A 97 -49.87 129.11 5.27
N ASP A 98 -49.68 129.55 4.02
CA ASP A 98 -48.36 129.90 3.50
C ASP A 98 -48.01 131.38 3.74
N LEU A 99 -49.01 132.21 4.08
CA LEU A 99 -48.85 133.65 4.27
C LEU A 99 -48.15 133.95 5.59
N LEU A 100 -47.03 134.66 5.50
CA LEU A 100 -46.30 135.20 6.65
C LEU A 100 -46.80 136.61 7.00
N VAL A 101 -46.84 137.51 6.02
CA VAL A 101 -47.24 138.92 6.18
C VAL A 101 -47.94 139.41 4.92
N VAL A 102 -48.99 140.21 5.09
CA VAL A 102 -49.57 141.03 4.03
C VAL A 102 -49.68 142.47 4.48
N SER A 103 -49.15 143.41 3.70
CA SER A 103 -49.11 144.84 4.06
C SER A 103 -49.57 145.72 2.90
N LEU A 104 -50.49 146.63 3.21
CA LEU A 104 -51.11 147.56 2.29
C LEU A 104 -50.61 148.97 2.58
N HIS A 105 -50.02 149.59 1.57
CA HIS A 105 -49.50 150.96 1.62
C HIS A 105 -50.30 151.84 0.67
N ASP A 106 -50.47 153.12 0.98
CA ASP A 106 -51.09 154.09 0.08
C ASP A 106 -50.17 154.46 -1.09
N ALA A 107 -50.67 155.31 -2.00
CA ALA A 107 -49.89 155.79 -3.15
C ALA A 107 -48.65 156.62 -2.77
N ALA A 108 -48.59 157.17 -1.54
CA ALA A 108 -47.43 157.86 -0.99
C ALA A 108 -46.48 156.90 -0.23
N GLY A 109 -46.80 155.62 -0.18
CA GLY A 109 -46.01 154.59 0.51
C GLY A 109 -46.23 154.53 2.02
N LYS A 110 -47.22 155.25 2.58
CA LYS A 110 -47.57 155.17 4.00
C LYS A 110 -48.37 153.89 4.25
N LEU A 111 -47.98 153.11 5.25
CA LEU A 111 -48.69 151.90 5.64
C LEU A 111 -50.11 152.25 6.09
N LEU A 112 -51.10 151.64 5.45
CA LEU A 112 -52.51 151.76 5.80
C LEU A 112 -52.90 150.63 6.75
N HIS A 113 -52.67 149.38 6.33
CA HIS A 113 -53.00 148.20 7.11
C HIS A 113 -51.96 147.10 6.89
N GLU A 114 -51.68 146.35 7.94
CA GLU A 114 -50.85 145.15 7.89
C GLU A 114 -51.55 144.03 8.64
N ALA A 115 -51.48 142.81 8.10
CA ALA A 115 -51.98 141.62 8.75
C ALA A 115 -50.92 140.50 8.67
N LEU A 116 -50.58 139.94 9.83
CA LEU A 116 -49.65 138.82 9.97
C LEU A 116 -50.39 137.49 9.82
N GLY A 117 -49.81 136.49 9.16
CA GLY A 117 -50.37 135.14 9.10
C GLY A 117 -50.66 134.54 10.48
N THR A 118 -51.55 133.55 10.55
CA THR A 118 -51.97 132.93 11.83
C THR A 118 -50.97 131.90 12.39
N GLY A 119 -49.82 131.69 11.75
CA GLY A 119 -48.82 130.69 12.13
C GLY A 119 -47.54 131.25 12.79
N PRO A 120 -46.77 130.42 13.53
CA PRO A 120 -45.47 130.79 14.08
C PRO A 120 -44.43 131.06 12.96
N PRO A 121 -43.46 131.98 13.14
CA PRO A 121 -42.47 132.29 12.10
C PRO A 121 -41.63 131.03 11.79
N PRO A 122 -41.59 130.56 10.53
CA PRO A 122 -40.95 129.30 10.17
C PRO A 122 -39.43 129.43 10.00
N LYS A 123 -38.72 128.30 10.10
CA LYS A 123 -37.26 128.17 9.86
C LYS A 123 -36.90 127.94 8.38
N GLY A 124 -37.63 128.55 7.47
CA GLY A 124 -37.55 128.30 6.03
C GLY A 124 -37.12 129.54 5.24
N ASN A 125 -37.02 129.37 3.92
CA ASN A 125 -36.82 130.51 3.03
C ASN A 125 -38.13 131.28 2.91
N ILE A 126 -38.00 132.61 2.86
CA ILE A 126 -39.11 133.54 2.78
C ILE A 126 -39.17 134.10 1.35
N PHE A 127 -40.36 134.21 0.78
CA PHE A 127 -40.60 134.69 -0.57
C PHE A 127 -41.55 135.89 -0.53
N GLU A 128 -41.17 137.03 -1.09
CA GLU A 128 -41.94 138.28 -1.07
C GLU A 128 -42.30 138.72 -2.49
N THR A 129 -43.51 139.27 -2.66
CA THR A 129 -43.95 139.93 -3.89
C THR A 129 -44.73 141.21 -3.58
N LYS A 130 -44.65 142.20 -4.47
CA LYS A 130 -45.36 143.49 -4.35
C LYS A 130 -46.23 143.71 -5.57
N ARG A 131 -47.47 144.15 -5.35
CA ARG A 131 -48.45 144.42 -6.41
C ARG A 131 -49.11 145.78 -6.19
N GLU A 132 -49.08 146.60 -7.22
CA GLU A 132 -49.79 147.87 -7.24
C GLU A 132 -51.30 147.63 -7.36
N ILE A 133 -52.08 148.39 -6.60
CA ILE A 133 -53.53 148.40 -6.66
C ILE A 133 -53.93 149.59 -7.51
N VAL A 134 -54.57 149.32 -8.65
CA VAL A 134 -54.93 150.33 -9.65
C VAL A 134 -56.43 150.26 -9.92
N HIS A 135 -57.09 151.42 -9.97
CA HIS A 135 -58.48 151.53 -10.39
C HIS A 135 -58.54 152.16 -11.79
N LYS A 136 -59.33 151.57 -12.70
CA LYS A 136 -59.39 151.97 -14.12
C LYS A 136 -60.76 152.53 -14.47
N ASN A 137 -60.79 153.73 -15.05
CA ASN A 137 -61.99 154.33 -15.63
C ASN A 137 -61.71 154.87 -17.04
N ALA A 138 -62.75 155.07 -17.85
CA ALA A 138 -62.79 155.09 -19.32
C ALA A 138 -61.82 156.02 -20.11
N ASP A 139 -60.85 156.71 -19.50
CA ASP A 139 -59.63 157.24 -20.17
C ASP A 139 -58.40 157.44 -19.22
N ARG A 140 -58.46 157.06 -17.94
CA ARG A 140 -57.33 157.13 -16.98
C ARG A 140 -57.37 156.03 -15.91
N ALA A 141 -56.19 155.53 -15.56
CA ALA A 141 -55.96 154.60 -14.47
C ALA A 141 -55.23 155.33 -13.33
N GLU A 142 -55.72 155.20 -12.10
CA GLU A 142 -55.10 155.79 -10.90
C GLU A 142 -54.64 154.69 -9.94
N THR A 143 -53.39 154.81 -9.48
CA THR A 143 -52.81 153.92 -8.49
C THR A 143 -53.25 154.35 -7.10
N LEU A 144 -53.89 153.43 -6.38
CA LEU A 144 -54.47 153.68 -5.06
C LEU A 144 -53.53 153.31 -3.92
N GLY A 145 -52.60 152.38 -4.18
CA GLY A 145 -51.66 151.88 -3.18
C GLY A 145 -50.89 150.66 -3.68
N THR A 146 -50.10 150.05 -2.80
CA THR A 146 -49.35 148.81 -3.09
C THR A 146 -49.59 147.77 -2.00
N LEU A 147 -49.90 146.55 -2.41
CA LEU A 147 -50.02 145.36 -1.56
C LEU A 147 -48.73 144.54 -1.62
N THR A 148 -48.10 144.29 -0.48
CA THR A 148 -46.96 143.38 -0.35
C THR A 148 -47.44 142.10 0.32
N VAL A 149 -47.06 140.94 -0.24
CA VAL A 149 -47.42 139.62 0.27
C VAL A 149 -46.16 138.79 0.44
N VAL A 150 -46.01 138.13 1.58
CA VAL A 150 -44.83 137.32 1.93
C VAL A 150 -45.26 135.90 2.28
N PHE A 151 -44.72 134.88 1.60
CA PHE A 151 -44.96 133.45 1.87
C PHE A 151 -43.72 132.73 2.44
N HIS A 152 -43.90 131.53 2.98
CA HIS A 152 -42.84 130.63 3.47
C HIS A 152 -42.88 129.22 2.85
N ASP A 153 -41.75 128.51 2.81
CA ASP A 153 -41.64 127.17 2.19
C ASP A 153 -41.81 125.96 3.14
N GLY A 154 -42.18 126.18 4.40
CA GLY A 154 -42.22 125.10 5.41
C GLY A 154 -43.08 123.88 5.03
N ARG A 155 -44.22 124.08 4.36
CA ARG A 155 -45.08 122.98 3.87
C ARG A 155 -44.43 122.17 2.76
N LEU A 156 -43.71 122.84 1.85
CA LEU A 156 -43.03 122.20 0.74
C LEU A 156 -41.95 121.23 1.25
N LEU A 157 -41.13 121.67 2.20
CA LEU A 157 -40.06 120.84 2.77
C LEU A 157 -40.59 119.56 3.44
N ASN A 158 -41.68 119.65 4.21
CA ASN A 158 -42.30 118.47 4.82
C ASN A 158 -42.86 117.50 3.77
N SER A 159 -43.52 118.01 2.72
CA SER A 159 -44.04 117.17 1.64
C SER A 159 -42.94 116.45 0.86
N LEU A 160 -41.78 117.11 0.64
CA LEU A 160 -40.64 116.51 -0.04
C LEU A 160 -39.97 115.42 0.80
N ALA A 161 -39.93 115.56 2.13
CA ALA A 161 -39.36 114.56 3.02
C ALA A 161 -40.18 113.25 3.02
N GLU A 162 -41.51 113.36 3.08
CA GLU A 162 -42.40 112.20 2.98
C GLU A 162 -42.29 111.51 1.61
N TYR A 163 -42.22 112.31 0.54
CA TYR A 163 -42.05 111.81 -0.82
C TYR A 163 -40.74 111.01 -0.97
N ARG A 164 -39.62 111.54 -0.46
CA ARG A 164 -38.31 110.88 -0.47
C ARG A 164 -38.32 109.53 0.25
N ALA A 165 -38.96 109.47 1.43
CA ALA A 165 -38.99 108.24 2.22
C ALA A 165 -39.78 107.11 1.51
N ARG A 166 -40.92 107.46 0.89
CA ARG A 166 -41.76 106.50 0.19
C ARG A 166 -41.09 105.93 -1.07
N ASP A 167 -40.46 106.79 -1.87
CA ASP A 167 -39.79 106.35 -3.10
C ASP A 167 -38.52 105.52 -2.81
N ALA A 168 -37.80 105.83 -1.73
CA ALA A 168 -36.67 105.02 -1.30
C ALA A 168 -37.08 103.58 -0.90
N LEU A 169 -38.20 103.42 -0.20
CA LEU A 169 -38.76 102.11 0.16
C LEU A 169 -39.21 101.33 -1.09
N ASN A 170 -39.91 101.99 -2.01
CA ASN A 170 -40.33 101.37 -3.26
C ASN A 170 -39.13 100.91 -4.10
N LEU A 171 -38.09 101.73 -4.20
CA LEU A 171 -36.86 101.38 -4.91
C LEU A 171 -36.18 100.15 -4.28
N GLY A 172 -36.07 100.12 -2.95
CA GLY A 172 -35.49 98.97 -2.24
C GLY A 172 -36.23 97.66 -2.50
N LEU A 173 -37.57 97.69 -2.54
CA LEU A 173 -38.39 96.51 -2.83
C LEU A 173 -38.18 95.99 -4.27
N VAL A 174 -38.19 96.89 -5.25
CA VAL A 174 -37.94 96.54 -6.66
C VAL A 174 -36.54 95.97 -6.84
N LEU A 175 -35.54 96.57 -6.17
CA LEU A 175 -34.16 96.07 -6.12
C LEU A 175 -34.08 94.62 -5.62
N ALA A 176 -34.78 94.30 -4.53
CA ALA A 176 -34.77 92.96 -3.96
C ALA A 176 -35.41 91.90 -4.87
N VAL A 177 -36.56 92.20 -5.48
CA VAL A 177 -37.30 91.24 -6.32
C VAL A 177 -36.51 90.85 -7.57
N LEU A 178 -35.92 91.84 -8.26
CA LEU A 178 -35.13 91.56 -9.45
C LEU A 178 -33.81 90.87 -9.11
N ALA A 179 -33.17 91.18 -7.97
CA ALA A 179 -32.00 90.45 -7.52
C ALA A 179 -32.30 88.97 -7.29
N LEU A 180 -33.45 88.66 -6.67
CA LEU A 180 -33.92 87.28 -6.45
C LEU A 180 -34.22 86.58 -7.78
N SER A 181 -34.89 87.27 -8.72
CA SER A 181 -35.20 86.75 -10.06
C SER A 181 -33.94 86.45 -10.88
N LEU A 182 -32.96 87.37 -10.85
CA LEU A 182 -31.68 87.19 -11.53
C LEU A 182 -30.91 86.01 -10.94
N TRP A 183 -30.85 85.90 -9.61
CA TRP A 183 -30.24 84.76 -8.94
C TRP A 183 -30.89 83.43 -9.34
N TRP A 184 -32.24 83.36 -9.31
CA TRP A 184 -32.98 82.16 -9.68
C TRP A 184 -32.72 81.75 -11.13
N THR A 185 -32.70 82.73 -12.04
CA THR A 185 -32.45 82.52 -13.47
C THR A 185 -31.04 81.99 -13.72
N VAL A 186 -30.00 82.61 -13.16
CA VAL A 186 -28.61 82.16 -13.32
C VAL A 186 -28.40 80.77 -12.68
N HIS A 187 -28.99 80.53 -11.51
CA HIS A 187 -28.91 79.22 -10.87
C HIS A 187 -29.59 78.12 -11.69
N ARG A 188 -30.75 78.41 -12.30
CA ARG A 188 -31.50 77.45 -13.13
C ARG A 188 -30.82 77.16 -14.47
N ILE A 189 -30.31 78.18 -15.16
CA ILE A 189 -29.74 78.06 -16.50
C ILE A 189 -28.30 77.54 -16.46
N VAL A 190 -27.48 77.99 -15.52
CA VAL A 190 -26.05 77.65 -15.48
C VAL A 190 -25.72 76.71 -14.34
N GLY A 191 -26.19 77.03 -13.12
CA GLY A 191 -25.80 76.32 -11.91
C GLY A 191 -26.23 74.84 -11.90
N ARG A 192 -27.50 74.57 -12.18
CA ARG A 192 -28.06 73.21 -12.15
C ARG A 192 -27.50 72.29 -13.24
N PRO A 193 -27.37 72.71 -14.51
CA PRO A 193 -26.73 71.88 -15.52
C PRO A 193 -25.26 71.58 -15.17
N LEU A 194 -24.47 72.58 -14.82
CA LEU A 194 -23.05 72.37 -14.50
C LEU A 194 -22.85 71.34 -13.37
N ALA A 195 -23.67 71.41 -12.31
CA ALA A 195 -23.64 70.46 -11.21
C ALA A 195 -24.03 69.02 -11.64
N ARG A 196 -24.94 68.88 -12.62
CA ARG A 196 -25.31 67.56 -13.18
C ARG A 196 -24.15 66.96 -13.97
N LEU A 197 -23.47 67.75 -14.80
CA LEU A 197 -22.32 67.30 -15.57
C LEU A 197 -21.16 66.87 -14.66
N GLU A 198 -20.85 67.67 -13.63
CA GLU A 198 -19.83 67.35 -12.62
C GLU A 198 -20.12 66.00 -11.93
N LYS A 199 -21.38 65.78 -11.52
CA LYS A 199 -21.78 64.54 -10.85
C LYS A 199 -21.63 63.32 -11.75
N SER A 200 -22.01 63.42 -13.03
CA SER A 200 -21.85 62.32 -14.00
C SER A 200 -20.38 61.98 -14.26
N LEU A 201 -19.52 62.99 -14.42
CA LEU A 201 -18.08 62.79 -14.59
C LEU A 201 -17.44 62.12 -13.35
N LEU A 202 -17.79 62.57 -12.15
CA LEU A 202 -17.27 61.98 -10.90
C LEU A 202 -17.77 60.55 -10.67
N ARG A 203 -18.98 60.21 -11.14
CA ARG A 203 -19.50 58.84 -11.08
C ARG A 203 -18.66 57.91 -11.96
N ASN A 204 -18.45 58.26 -13.22
CA ASN A 204 -17.64 57.46 -14.16
C ASN A 204 -16.15 57.38 -13.76
N ALA A 205 -15.64 58.33 -12.98
CA ALA A 205 -14.29 58.25 -12.42
C ALA A 205 -14.17 57.24 -11.26
N ARG A 206 -15.26 56.88 -10.59
CA ARG A 206 -15.27 56.00 -9.41
C ARG A 206 -15.81 54.60 -9.69
N GLU A 207 -16.73 54.47 -10.64
CA GLU A 207 -17.35 53.18 -10.99
C GLU A 207 -16.58 52.50 -12.13
N PRO A 208 -16.38 51.17 -12.09
CA PRO A 208 -15.70 50.43 -13.16
C PRO A 208 -16.45 50.42 -14.49
N SER A 209 -17.79 50.40 -14.43
CA SER A 209 -18.67 50.53 -15.60
C SER A 209 -18.88 52.01 -15.90
N ARG A 210 -18.15 52.51 -16.90
CA ARG A 210 -18.26 53.90 -17.33
C ARG A 210 -19.41 54.02 -18.32
N GLU A 211 -20.42 54.83 -18.00
CA GLU A 211 -21.57 55.04 -18.88
C GLU A 211 -21.39 56.33 -19.70
N PRO A 212 -21.75 56.34 -21.00
CA PRO A 212 -21.69 57.57 -21.78
C PRO A 212 -22.63 58.63 -21.17
N ILE A 213 -22.11 59.85 -21.05
CA ILE A 213 -22.88 60.97 -20.50
C ILE A 213 -23.87 61.44 -21.56
N VAL A 214 -25.16 61.22 -21.32
CA VAL A 214 -26.23 61.71 -22.20
C VAL A 214 -26.58 63.15 -21.82
N TRP A 215 -26.42 64.07 -22.77
CA TRP A 215 -26.70 65.48 -22.59
C TRP A 215 -27.69 65.98 -23.65
N ALA A 216 -28.80 66.57 -23.22
CA ALA A 216 -29.89 66.97 -24.12
C ALA A 216 -29.75 68.39 -24.69
N GLY A 217 -28.84 69.22 -24.16
CA GLY A 217 -28.60 70.57 -24.66
C GLY A 217 -27.72 70.57 -25.93
N GLN A 218 -27.73 71.68 -26.68
CA GLN A 218 -26.76 71.96 -27.77
C GLN A 218 -25.72 73.02 -27.37
N ASP A 219 -25.47 73.16 -26.07
CA ASP A 219 -24.59 74.15 -25.49
C ASP A 219 -23.13 73.67 -25.41
N GLU A 220 -22.24 74.52 -24.87
CA GLU A 220 -20.85 74.18 -24.59
C GLU A 220 -20.71 72.91 -23.73
N LEU A 221 -21.65 72.69 -22.81
CA LEU A 221 -21.66 71.51 -21.94
C LEU A 221 -21.93 70.23 -22.72
N ALA A 222 -22.76 70.29 -23.78
CA ALA A 222 -22.97 69.17 -24.70
C ALA A 222 -21.70 68.76 -25.42
N ARG A 223 -20.90 69.75 -25.87
CA ARG A 223 -19.61 69.50 -26.55
C ARG A 223 -18.60 68.84 -25.61
N VAL A 224 -18.56 69.27 -24.35
CA VAL A 224 -17.70 68.66 -23.32
C VAL A 224 -18.14 67.22 -23.03
N ALA A 225 -19.45 66.96 -22.90
CA ALA A 225 -19.97 65.60 -22.71
C ALA A 225 -19.64 64.69 -23.90
N ALA A 226 -19.80 65.17 -25.14
CA ALA A 226 -19.47 64.42 -26.35
C ALA A 226 -17.97 64.10 -26.45
N ALA A 227 -17.08 65.07 -26.16
CA ALA A 227 -15.64 64.84 -26.15
C ALA A 227 -15.22 63.82 -25.10
N TYR A 228 -15.84 63.84 -23.91
CA TYR A 228 -15.61 62.84 -22.87
C TYR A 228 -16.08 61.44 -23.30
N ASN A 229 -17.24 61.34 -23.96
CA ASN A 229 -17.72 60.06 -24.49
C ASN A 229 -16.79 59.48 -25.57
N GLY A 230 -16.24 60.31 -26.46
CA GLY A 230 -15.25 59.85 -27.44
C GLY A 230 -13.96 59.32 -26.80
N LEU A 231 -13.53 59.91 -25.67
CA LEU A 231 -12.41 59.37 -24.89
C LEU A 231 -12.74 58.04 -24.21
N LEU A 232 -13.97 57.85 -23.74
CA LEU A 232 -14.43 56.58 -23.17
C LEU A 232 -14.35 55.46 -24.20
N GLU A 233 -14.89 55.67 -25.40
CA GLU A 233 -14.87 54.68 -26.49
C GLU A 233 -13.44 54.27 -26.87
N GLU A 234 -12.50 55.22 -26.96
CA GLU A 234 -11.11 54.91 -27.27
C GLU A 234 -10.43 54.09 -26.16
N VAL A 235 -10.73 54.39 -24.89
CA VAL A 235 -10.19 53.62 -23.76
C VAL A 235 -10.75 52.19 -23.75
N ASP A 236 -12.04 52.01 -24.00
CA ASP A 236 -12.66 50.68 -24.05
C ASP A 236 -12.09 49.86 -25.23
N ARG A 237 -11.91 50.49 -26.40
CA ARG A 237 -11.28 49.86 -27.57
C ARG A 237 -9.85 49.37 -27.26
N ARG A 238 -9.02 50.23 -26.67
CA ARG A 238 -7.63 49.89 -26.28
C ARG A 238 -7.58 48.80 -25.21
N THR A 239 -8.54 48.80 -24.27
CA THR A 239 -8.64 47.78 -23.23
C THR A 239 -9.00 46.41 -23.84
N GLY A 240 -9.89 46.38 -24.84
CA GLY A 240 -10.20 45.17 -25.61
C GLY A 240 -9.00 44.59 -26.35
N GLU A 241 -8.26 45.43 -27.09
CA GLU A 241 -7.04 45.01 -27.81
C GLU A 241 -5.98 44.38 -26.88
N LEU A 242 -5.82 44.96 -25.67
CA LEU A 242 -4.88 44.44 -24.65
C LEU A 242 -5.32 43.08 -24.09
N VAL A 243 -6.62 42.87 -23.90
CA VAL A 243 -7.15 41.58 -23.41
C VAL A 243 -6.90 40.47 -24.43
N GLU A 244 -7.12 40.73 -25.71
CA GLU A 244 -6.85 39.77 -26.79
C GLU A 244 -5.36 39.44 -26.93
N ALA A 245 -4.48 40.46 -26.88
CA ALA A 245 -3.04 40.26 -26.94
C ALA A 245 -2.52 39.43 -25.76
N ASN A 246 -3.03 39.68 -24.54
CA ASN A 246 -2.68 38.90 -23.36
C ASN A 246 -3.14 37.44 -23.45
N ALA A 247 -4.33 37.19 -24.01
CA ALA A 247 -4.82 35.83 -24.23
C ALA A 247 -3.95 35.06 -25.25
N ALA A 248 -3.52 35.71 -26.32
CA ALA A 248 -2.63 35.12 -27.31
C ALA A 248 -1.25 34.78 -26.72
N LEU A 249 -0.68 35.69 -25.92
CA LEU A 249 0.60 35.47 -25.22
C LEU A 249 0.51 34.32 -24.21
N ALA A 250 -0.57 34.24 -23.43
CA ALA A 250 -0.80 33.13 -22.50
C ALA A 250 -0.82 31.77 -23.23
N GLY A 251 -1.46 31.71 -24.40
CA GLY A 251 -1.47 30.50 -25.24
C GLY A 251 -0.09 30.09 -25.77
N GLU A 252 0.76 31.05 -26.14
CA GLU A 252 2.14 30.79 -26.59
C GLU A 252 3.02 30.29 -25.44
N ILE A 253 2.90 30.88 -24.24
CA ILE A 253 3.64 30.45 -23.04
C ILE A 253 3.30 29.00 -22.69
N VAL A 254 2.01 28.62 -22.75
CA VAL A 254 1.59 27.23 -22.49
C VAL A 254 2.21 26.26 -23.50
N ARG A 255 2.22 26.60 -24.80
CA ARG A 255 2.84 25.76 -25.84
C ARG A 255 4.34 25.60 -25.64
N ARG A 256 5.04 26.67 -25.26
CA ARG A 256 6.48 26.64 -24.98
C ARG A 256 6.81 25.80 -23.75
N ASN A 257 6.08 25.98 -22.66
CA ASN A 257 6.26 25.19 -21.43
C ASN A 257 6.03 23.69 -21.70
N GLN A 258 5.00 23.34 -22.48
CA GLN A 258 4.75 21.95 -22.88
C GLN A 258 5.88 21.36 -23.74
N ALA A 259 6.49 22.17 -24.61
CA ALA A 259 7.63 21.72 -25.42
C ALA A 259 8.89 21.51 -24.54
N GLU A 260 9.17 22.42 -23.61
CA GLU A 260 10.27 22.29 -22.65
C GLU A 260 10.08 21.08 -21.74
N GLU A 261 8.87 20.86 -21.23
CA GLU A 261 8.53 19.69 -20.40
C GLU A 261 8.71 18.38 -21.18
N LYS A 262 8.27 18.32 -22.45
CA LYS A 262 8.48 17.15 -23.31
C LYS A 262 9.96 16.85 -23.56
N LEU A 263 10.77 17.88 -23.80
CA LEU A 263 12.22 17.72 -23.98
C LEU A 263 12.90 17.23 -22.70
N LEU A 264 12.52 17.80 -21.55
CA LEU A 264 13.06 17.41 -20.25
C LEU A 264 12.67 15.97 -19.90
N LEU A 265 11.43 15.57 -20.18
CA LEU A 265 10.96 14.20 -20.01
C LEU A 265 11.74 13.23 -20.93
N ALA A 266 11.92 13.56 -22.21
CA ALA A 266 12.68 12.74 -23.15
C ALA A 266 14.15 12.57 -22.71
N ALA A 267 14.80 13.64 -22.26
CA ALA A 267 16.16 13.59 -21.72
C ALA A 267 16.24 12.71 -20.46
N LYS A 268 15.23 12.80 -19.58
CA LYS A 268 15.18 11.99 -18.36
C LYS A 268 14.92 10.51 -18.65
N VAL A 269 14.05 10.21 -19.61
CA VAL A 269 13.82 8.83 -20.07
C VAL A 269 15.10 8.24 -20.67
N PHE A 270 15.84 9.01 -21.48
CA PHE A 270 17.14 8.60 -22.01
C PHE A 270 18.14 8.27 -20.89
N GLU A 271 18.26 9.13 -19.87
CA GLU A 271 19.21 8.94 -18.76
C GLU A 271 18.84 7.81 -17.80
N VAL A 272 17.55 7.63 -17.50
CA VAL A 272 17.06 6.66 -16.49
C VAL A 272 16.78 5.29 -17.12
N ALA A 273 16.82 5.15 -18.45
CA ALA A 273 16.65 3.86 -19.10
C ALA A 273 17.63 2.81 -18.53
N VAL A 274 17.08 1.64 -18.17
CA VAL A 274 17.85 0.51 -17.63
C VAL A 274 18.79 -0.09 -18.67
N GLU A 275 18.41 0.03 -19.95
CA GLU A 275 19.19 -0.38 -21.11
C GLU A 275 20.26 0.66 -21.43
N GLY A 276 21.42 0.18 -21.88
CA GLY A 276 22.48 1.05 -22.39
C GLY A 276 22.07 1.66 -23.72
N VAL A 277 22.13 2.97 -23.83
CA VAL A 277 21.82 3.69 -25.07
C VAL A 277 23.07 4.39 -25.56
N ALA A 278 23.40 4.22 -26.85
CA ALA A 278 24.45 4.93 -27.54
C ALA A 278 23.91 5.54 -28.84
N VAL A 279 24.08 6.84 -29.01
CA VAL A 279 23.80 7.56 -30.26
C VAL A 279 25.11 7.76 -30.99
N THR A 280 25.17 7.36 -32.26
CA THR A 280 26.35 7.48 -33.11
C THR A 280 26.04 8.28 -34.36
N ASP A 281 27.06 8.85 -34.99
CA ASP A 281 26.94 9.38 -36.35
C ASP A 281 26.96 8.25 -37.40
N VAL A 282 26.81 8.63 -38.67
CA VAL A 282 26.83 7.70 -39.80
C VAL A 282 28.13 6.90 -39.96
N GLY A 283 29.24 7.38 -39.36
CA GLY A 283 30.54 6.72 -39.32
C GLY A 283 30.72 5.77 -38.13
N GLY A 284 29.72 5.67 -37.25
CA GLY A 284 29.75 4.85 -36.04
C GLY A 284 30.50 5.50 -34.88
N VAL A 285 30.77 6.81 -34.93
CA VAL A 285 31.39 7.55 -33.83
C VAL A 285 30.32 7.95 -32.83
N ILE A 286 30.54 7.61 -31.56
CA ILE A 286 29.63 7.87 -30.45
C ILE A 286 29.52 9.37 -30.20
N ARG A 287 28.29 9.88 -30.24
CA ARG A 287 27.94 11.29 -30.00
C ARG A 287 27.35 11.50 -28.61
N SER A 288 26.60 10.53 -28.10
CA SER A 288 26.02 10.56 -26.76
C SER A 288 25.80 9.13 -26.25
N VAL A 289 25.86 8.96 -24.94
CA VAL A 289 25.52 7.73 -24.22
C VAL A 289 24.75 8.08 -22.95
N ASN A 290 23.96 7.16 -22.42
CA ASN A 290 23.27 7.33 -21.14
C ASN A 290 24.05 6.69 -19.97
N SER A 291 23.61 6.95 -18.73
CA SER A 291 24.20 6.36 -17.52
C SER A 291 24.29 4.82 -17.54
N SER A 292 23.30 4.12 -18.12
CA SER A 292 23.31 2.65 -18.22
C SER A 292 24.37 2.12 -19.17
N PHE A 293 24.70 2.85 -20.24
CA PHE A 293 25.86 2.51 -21.09
C PHE A 293 27.14 2.46 -20.26
N GLU A 294 27.37 3.45 -19.39
CA GLU A 294 28.56 3.48 -18.54
C GLU A 294 28.59 2.31 -17.57
N ARG A 295 27.46 2.05 -16.91
CA ARG A 295 27.31 0.94 -15.95
C ARG A 295 27.55 -0.43 -16.59
N ILE A 296 27.02 -0.65 -17.80
CA ILE A 296 27.15 -1.93 -18.51
C ILE A 296 28.54 -2.06 -19.12
N THR A 297 29.05 -1.05 -19.81
CA THR A 297 30.30 -1.20 -20.58
C THR A 297 31.56 -0.91 -19.77
N GLY A 298 31.43 -0.14 -18.67
CA GLY A 298 32.53 0.37 -17.87
C GLY A 298 33.25 1.58 -18.46
N TYR A 299 32.82 2.09 -19.63
CA TYR A 299 33.34 3.31 -20.22
C TYR A 299 32.51 4.52 -19.79
N ARG A 300 33.14 5.55 -19.23
CA ARG A 300 32.45 6.80 -18.92
C ARG A 300 32.12 7.58 -20.20
N GLN A 301 31.12 8.45 -20.15
CA GLN A 301 30.66 9.23 -21.30
C GLN A 301 31.78 10.09 -21.90
N ASP A 302 32.61 10.71 -21.07
CA ASP A 302 33.79 11.48 -21.50
C ASP A 302 34.87 10.63 -22.17
N GLU A 303 34.92 9.33 -21.86
CA GLU A 303 35.82 8.37 -22.49
C GLU A 303 35.24 7.73 -23.77
N ALA A 304 33.92 7.61 -23.85
CA ALA A 304 33.20 6.95 -24.94
C ALA A 304 32.86 7.91 -26.08
N VAL A 305 32.42 9.14 -25.77
CA VAL A 305 32.06 10.15 -26.78
C VAL A 305 33.29 10.50 -27.62
N GLY A 306 33.10 10.54 -28.94
CA GLY A 306 34.18 10.76 -29.91
C GLY A 306 34.94 9.50 -30.33
N ARG A 307 34.71 8.34 -29.67
CA ARG A 307 35.25 7.05 -30.11
C ARG A 307 34.26 6.31 -31.01
N ARG A 308 34.75 5.35 -31.79
CA ARG A 308 33.89 4.44 -32.58
C ARG A 308 33.27 3.36 -31.69
N LEU A 309 32.05 2.93 -32.00
CA LEU A 309 31.33 1.93 -31.20
C LEU A 309 32.02 0.53 -31.18
N ASP A 310 32.98 0.32 -32.08
CA ASP A 310 33.83 -0.89 -32.13
C ASP A 310 34.77 -1.04 -30.93
N ILE A 311 34.92 -0.02 -30.06
CA ILE A 311 35.61 -0.15 -28.77
C ILE A 311 35.04 -1.28 -27.89
N LEU A 312 33.76 -1.64 -28.08
CA LEU A 312 33.08 -2.73 -27.37
C LEU A 312 33.30 -4.10 -28.01
N GLY A 313 33.92 -4.18 -29.19
CA GLY A 313 34.03 -5.43 -29.94
C GLY A 313 34.82 -6.49 -29.15
N SER A 314 34.27 -7.70 -29.00
CA SER A 314 34.92 -8.81 -28.29
C SER A 314 35.88 -9.64 -29.14
N GLY A 315 35.77 -9.55 -30.47
CA GLY A 315 36.48 -10.43 -31.40
C GLY A 315 35.84 -11.82 -31.61
N ARG A 316 34.72 -12.14 -30.93
CA ARG A 316 33.96 -13.39 -31.19
C ARG A 316 33.16 -13.36 -32.49
N HIS A 317 32.83 -12.17 -32.98
CA HIS A 317 32.06 -11.97 -34.20
C HIS A 317 32.98 -11.53 -35.34
N THR A 318 32.68 -12.01 -36.56
CA THR A 318 33.50 -11.71 -37.73
C THR A 318 33.24 -10.30 -38.27
N PRO A 319 34.17 -9.68 -39.03
CA PRO A 319 33.91 -8.41 -39.71
C PRO A 319 32.67 -8.45 -40.63
N ALA A 320 32.40 -9.60 -41.25
CA ALA A 320 31.22 -9.81 -42.08
C ALA A 320 29.90 -9.70 -41.30
N PHE A 321 29.87 -10.14 -40.03
CA PHE A 321 28.71 -9.99 -39.16
C PHE A 321 28.36 -8.51 -38.94
N PHE A 322 29.34 -7.68 -38.57
CA PHE A 322 29.14 -6.23 -38.36
C PHE A 322 28.77 -5.49 -39.66
N ALA A 323 29.35 -5.90 -40.81
CA ALA A 323 28.95 -5.38 -42.11
C ALA A 323 27.47 -5.70 -42.42
N GLY A 324 26.98 -6.89 -42.03
CA GLY A 324 25.58 -7.26 -42.13
C GLY A 324 24.64 -6.37 -41.31
N ILE A 325 25.03 -6.00 -40.08
CA ILE A 325 24.28 -5.06 -39.24
C ILE A 325 24.14 -3.70 -39.95
N LEU A 326 25.26 -3.13 -40.42
CA LEU A 326 25.25 -1.85 -41.12
C LEU A 326 24.40 -1.87 -42.39
N LEU A 327 24.43 -2.97 -43.14
CA LEU A 327 23.60 -3.15 -44.32
C LEU A 327 22.11 -3.21 -43.95
N SER A 328 21.75 -3.89 -42.85
CA SER A 328 20.36 -3.91 -42.36
C SER A 328 19.88 -2.52 -41.93
N LEU A 329 20.71 -1.76 -41.21
CA LEU A 329 20.38 -0.40 -40.79
C LEU A 329 20.16 0.54 -41.98
N ARG A 330 20.94 0.39 -43.06
CA ARG A 330 20.78 1.18 -44.28
C ARG A 330 19.57 0.79 -45.11
N ARG A 331 19.26 -0.52 -45.19
CA ARG A 331 18.21 -1.05 -46.08
C ARG A 331 16.83 -1.08 -45.44
N HIS A 332 16.77 -1.41 -44.15
CA HIS A 332 15.52 -1.63 -43.41
C HIS A 332 15.32 -0.62 -42.28
N GLY A 333 16.31 0.24 -42.00
CA GLY A 333 16.23 1.25 -40.94
C GLY A 333 16.42 0.69 -39.52
N ALA A 334 16.50 -0.63 -39.34
CA ALA A 334 16.67 -1.27 -38.04
C ALA A 334 17.44 -2.60 -38.12
N TRP A 335 17.95 -3.03 -36.98
CA TRP A 335 18.54 -4.34 -36.74
C TRP A 335 18.30 -4.76 -35.29
N GLU A 336 18.01 -6.04 -35.05
CA GLU A 336 17.90 -6.62 -33.72
C GLU A 336 18.67 -7.94 -33.68
N GLY A 337 19.39 -8.19 -32.59
CA GLY A 337 20.03 -9.48 -32.35
C GLY A 337 20.93 -9.51 -31.12
N GLU A 338 21.59 -10.65 -30.92
CA GLU A 338 22.56 -10.85 -29.85
C GLU A 338 23.99 -10.57 -30.33
N ILE A 339 24.74 -9.78 -29.56
CA ILE A 339 26.14 -9.46 -29.81
C ILE A 339 26.96 -9.87 -28.58
N TRP A 340 28.12 -10.48 -28.80
CA TRP A 340 29.10 -10.69 -27.75
C TRP A 340 30.06 -9.52 -27.76
N ASN A 341 30.04 -8.71 -26.71
CA ASN A 341 30.90 -7.54 -26.55
C ASN A 341 31.86 -7.72 -25.38
N ARG A 342 32.77 -6.78 -25.24
CA ARG A 342 33.78 -6.74 -24.19
C ARG A 342 33.68 -5.43 -23.44
N ARG A 343 33.66 -5.51 -22.11
CA ARG A 343 33.71 -4.34 -21.22
C ARG A 343 35.13 -3.78 -21.15
N LYS A 344 35.28 -2.58 -20.60
CA LYS A 344 36.58 -1.93 -20.37
C LYS A 344 37.56 -2.79 -19.55
N ASN A 345 37.06 -3.60 -18.62
CA ASN A 345 37.87 -4.49 -17.78
C ASN A 345 38.33 -5.79 -18.49
N GLY A 346 37.92 -6.00 -19.76
CA GLY A 346 38.27 -7.19 -20.54
C GLY A 346 37.23 -8.33 -20.50
N GLU A 347 36.22 -8.25 -19.63
CA GLU A 347 35.15 -9.26 -19.53
C GLU A 347 34.34 -9.33 -20.84
N VAL A 348 34.20 -10.53 -21.39
CA VAL A 348 33.35 -10.78 -22.57
C VAL A 348 31.96 -11.19 -22.12
N TYR A 349 30.94 -10.47 -22.59
CA TYR A 349 29.55 -10.64 -22.17
C TYR A 349 28.59 -10.63 -23.37
N PRO A 350 27.48 -11.40 -23.31
CA PRO A 350 26.42 -11.32 -24.29
C PRO A 350 25.50 -10.13 -23.99
N GLN A 351 25.14 -9.38 -25.03
CA GLN A 351 24.11 -8.36 -24.98
C GLN A 351 23.07 -8.61 -26.06
N ARG A 352 21.81 -8.31 -25.75
CA ARG A 352 20.76 -8.16 -26.77
C ARG A 352 20.76 -6.70 -27.22
N THR A 353 20.70 -6.44 -28.51
CA THR A 353 20.87 -5.10 -29.06
C THR A 353 19.87 -4.83 -30.17
N THR A 354 19.23 -3.68 -30.08
CA THR A 354 18.40 -3.08 -31.13
C THR A 354 19.09 -1.82 -31.61
N ALA A 355 19.37 -1.73 -32.90
CA ALA A 355 19.94 -0.57 -33.54
C ALA A 355 18.95 0.00 -34.56
N SER A 356 18.78 1.32 -34.58
CA SER A 356 17.83 2.02 -35.45
C SER A 356 18.47 3.23 -36.11
N ALA A 357 18.16 3.47 -37.39
CA ALA A 357 18.59 4.64 -38.13
C ALA A 357 17.62 5.82 -37.92
N VAL A 358 18.15 7.01 -37.66
CA VAL A 358 17.37 8.25 -37.50
C VAL A 358 17.57 9.13 -38.73
N LEU A 359 16.48 9.57 -39.34
CA LEU A 359 16.49 10.36 -40.57
C LEU A 359 16.49 11.88 -40.28
N ASP A 360 17.16 12.66 -41.14
CA ASP A 360 17.07 14.12 -41.17
C ASP A 360 15.80 14.60 -41.91
N ALA A 361 15.56 15.91 -41.93
CA ALA A 361 14.43 16.53 -42.63
C ALA A 361 14.47 16.32 -44.17
N ALA A 362 15.61 15.91 -44.72
CA ALA A 362 15.79 15.58 -46.13
C ALA A 362 15.66 14.06 -46.42
N GLY A 363 15.26 13.26 -45.41
CA GLY A 363 15.07 11.81 -45.53
C GLY A 363 16.37 11.00 -45.56
N ARG A 364 17.53 11.59 -45.21
CA ARG A 364 18.82 10.90 -45.17
C ARG A 364 19.14 10.45 -43.74
N ILE A 365 19.86 9.35 -43.59
CA ILE A 365 20.31 8.88 -42.27
C ILE A 365 21.26 9.92 -41.66
N SER A 366 20.92 10.41 -40.48
CA SER A 366 21.71 11.37 -39.70
C SER A 366 22.51 10.69 -38.59
N HIS A 367 21.89 9.75 -37.88
CA HIS A 367 22.45 9.08 -36.70
C HIS A 367 21.97 7.63 -36.64
N TYR A 368 22.68 6.80 -35.87
CA TYR A 368 22.17 5.52 -35.40
C TYR A 368 22.00 5.54 -33.88
N VAL A 369 20.88 5.02 -33.41
CA VAL A 369 20.60 4.81 -31.99
C VAL A 369 20.71 3.32 -31.71
N CYS A 370 21.64 2.94 -30.84
CA CYS A 370 21.83 1.57 -30.38
C CYS A 370 21.34 1.47 -28.93
N VAL A 371 20.37 0.61 -28.68
CA VAL A 371 19.85 0.27 -27.36
C VAL A 371 20.24 -1.17 -27.07
N PHE A 372 20.85 -1.44 -25.91
CA PHE A 372 21.28 -2.79 -25.56
C PHE A 372 21.10 -3.11 -24.09
N GLN A 373 20.85 -4.40 -23.85
CA GLN A 373 20.72 -4.97 -22.52
C GLN A 373 21.76 -6.08 -22.33
N ASP A 374 22.42 -6.07 -21.18
CA ASP A 374 23.24 -7.18 -20.74
C ASP A 374 22.37 -8.39 -20.37
N ILE A 375 22.56 -9.52 -21.06
CA ILE A 375 21.79 -10.75 -20.84
C ILE A 375 22.63 -11.84 -20.16
N THR A 376 23.79 -11.49 -19.58
CA THR A 376 24.68 -12.44 -18.91
C THR A 376 23.97 -13.22 -17.82
N GLU A 377 23.26 -12.51 -16.92
CA GLU A 377 22.57 -13.12 -15.79
C GLU A 377 21.40 -13.99 -16.25
N ALA A 378 20.63 -13.52 -17.24
CA ALA A 378 19.55 -14.31 -17.84
C ALA A 378 20.06 -15.62 -18.44
N LYS A 379 21.21 -15.61 -19.14
CA LYS A 379 21.82 -16.85 -19.68
C LYS A 379 22.37 -17.76 -18.58
N ARG A 380 22.95 -17.21 -17.51
CA ARG A 380 23.40 -18.01 -16.35
C ARG A 380 22.22 -18.68 -15.64
N GLN A 381 21.13 -17.95 -15.44
CA GLN A 381 19.91 -18.47 -14.85
C GLN A 381 19.26 -19.55 -15.71
N GLN A 382 19.20 -19.34 -17.03
CA GLN A 382 18.72 -20.35 -17.97
C GLN A 382 19.54 -21.66 -17.88
N GLN A 383 20.87 -21.56 -17.89
CA GLN A 383 21.74 -22.73 -17.75
C GLN A 383 21.62 -23.41 -16.38
N ALA A 384 21.42 -22.63 -15.31
CA ALA A 384 21.20 -23.16 -13.98
C ALA A 384 19.85 -23.88 -13.87
N MET A 385 18.78 -23.31 -14.46
CA MET A 385 17.47 -23.94 -14.56
C MET A 385 17.51 -25.23 -15.37
N GLU A 386 18.20 -25.25 -16.51
CA GLU A 386 18.39 -26.47 -17.30
C GLU A 386 19.14 -27.56 -16.51
N ARG A 387 20.17 -27.20 -15.75
CA ARG A 387 20.86 -28.15 -14.86
C ARG A 387 19.96 -28.66 -13.75
N MET A 388 19.18 -27.80 -13.08
CA MET A 388 18.24 -28.20 -12.03
C MET A 388 17.09 -29.06 -12.57
N ALA A 389 16.65 -28.83 -13.80
CA ALA A 389 15.58 -29.59 -14.43
C ALA A 389 15.97 -31.04 -14.70
N PHE A 390 17.25 -31.32 -14.96
CA PHE A 390 17.72 -32.64 -15.40
C PHE A 390 18.77 -33.31 -14.51
N HIS A 391 19.31 -32.62 -13.50
CA HIS A 391 20.33 -33.15 -12.60
C HIS A 391 19.98 -32.93 -11.12
N ASP A 392 20.37 -33.88 -10.28
CA ASP A 392 20.32 -33.81 -8.82
C ASP A 392 21.41 -32.84 -8.32
N THR A 393 21.02 -31.86 -7.51
CA THR A 393 21.90 -30.77 -7.06
C THR A 393 22.97 -31.23 -6.08
N LEU A 394 22.73 -32.31 -5.34
CA LEU A 394 23.69 -32.84 -4.36
C LEU A 394 24.78 -33.68 -5.04
N THR A 395 24.39 -34.62 -5.89
CA THR A 395 25.31 -35.61 -6.49
C THR A 395 25.76 -35.25 -7.91
N GLY A 396 25.10 -34.30 -8.56
CA GLY A 396 25.29 -33.95 -9.97
C GLY A 396 24.88 -35.07 -10.94
N LEU A 397 24.26 -36.14 -10.46
CA LEU A 397 23.73 -37.22 -11.29
C LEU A 397 22.48 -36.77 -12.04
N PRO A 398 22.13 -37.40 -13.18
CA PRO A 398 20.78 -37.37 -13.72
C PRO A 398 19.72 -37.52 -12.64
N ASN A 399 18.72 -36.64 -12.65
CA ASN A 399 17.56 -36.74 -11.77
C ASN A 399 16.48 -37.65 -12.40
N ARG A 400 15.36 -37.81 -11.71
CA ARG A 400 14.20 -38.59 -12.18
C ARG A 400 13.72 -38.20 -13.59
N ALA A 401 13.68 -36.90 -13.91
CA ALA A 401 13.21 -36.43 -15.21
C ALA A 401 14.16 -36.84 -16.35
N ASN A 402 15.47 -36.75 -16.14
CA ASN A 402 16.46 -37.18 -17.13
C ASN A 402 16.50 -38.71 -17.28
N LEU A 403 16.35 -39.45 -16.17
CA LEU A 403 16.24 -40.90 -16.19
C LEU A 403 15.03 -41.36 -17.00
N ASP A 404 13.85 -40.79 -16.77
CA ASP A 404 12.63 -41.13 -17.50
C ASP A 404 12.79 -40.92 -19.01
N GLU A 405 13.42 -39.80 -19.41
CA GLU A 405 13.70 -39.52 -20.82
C GLU A 405 14.68 -40.54 -21.43
N ARG A 406 15.79 -40.83 -20.75
CA ARG A 406 16.77 -41.84 -21.20
C ARG A 406 16.17 -43.24 -21.27
N LEU A 407 15.32 -43.60 -20.32
CA LEU A 407 14.64 -44.89 -20.28
C LEU A 407 13.64 -45.02 -21.43
N ARG A 408 12.87 -43.97 -21.74
CA ARG A 408 11.99 -43.92 -22.93
C ARG A 408 12.77 -44.06 -24.23
N GLN A 409 13.91 -43.38 -24.35
CA GLN A 409 14.77 -43.49 -25.53
C GLN A 409 15.33 -44.92 -25.70
N THR A 410 15.79 -45.51 -24.59
CA THR A 410 16.32 -46.88 -24.57
C THR A 410 15.24 -47.91 -24.91
N LEU A 411 14.04 -47.77 -24.35
CA LEU A 411 12.87 -48.59 -24.71
C LEU A 411 12.51 -48.46 -26.19
N GLY A 412 12.47 -47.23 -26.71
CA GLY A 412 12.17 -46.98 -28.13
C GLY A 412 13.24 -47.53 -29.08
N HIS A 413 14.49 -47.61 -28.64
CA HIS A 413 15.56 -48.27 -29.38
C HIS A 413 15.42 -49.81 -29.31
N ALA A 414 15.28 -50.36 -28.11
CA ALA A 414 15.14 -51.79 -27.85
C ALA A 414 13.92 -52.41 -28.57
N ALA A 415 12.77 -51.73 -28.54
CA ALA A 415 11.54 -52.16 -29.21
C ALA A 415 11.68 -52.24 -30.75
N ARG A 416 12.51 -51.36 -31.35
CA ARG A 416 12.74 -51.35 -32.81
C ARG A 416 13.78 -52.37 -33.27
N HIS A 417 14.75 -52.69 -32.42
CA HIS A 417 15.89 -53.54 -32.77
C HIS A 417 15.85 -54.94 -32.12
N GLY A 418 14.81 -55.24 -31.35
CA GLY A 418 14.68 -56.53 -30.64
C GLY A 418 15.70 -56.69 -29.51
N GLY A 419 16.15 -55.59 -28.91
CA GLY A 419 17.15 -55.58 -27.84
C GLY A 419 16.54 -55.82 -26.45
N ALA A 420 17.33 -56.41 -25.55
CA ALA A 420 17.04 -56.51 -24.12
C ALA A 420 17.99 -55.59 -23.35
N PHE A 421 17.57 -55.13 -22.17
CA PHE A 421 18.43 -54.36 -21.27
C PHE A 421 18.00 -54.56 -19.82
N SER A 422 18.84 -54.15 -18.86
CA SER A 422 18.52 -54.24 -17.44
C SER A 422 18.42 -52.87 -16.79
N LEU A 423 17.50 -52.76 -15.83
CA LEU A 423 17.36 -51.66 -14.91
C LEU A 423 17.63 -52.17 -13.49
N LEU A 424 18.57 -51.53 -12.81
CA LEU A 424 18.92 -51.86 -11.43
C LEU A 424 18.43 -50.73 -10.52
N PHE A 425 17.70 -51.08 -9.47
CA PHE A 425 17.28 -50.16 -8.42
C PHE A 425 18.12 -50.42 -7.17
N LEU A 426 18.65 -49.37 -6.55
CA LEU A 426 19.57 -49.46 -5.45
C LEU A 426 19.11 -48.57 -4.32
N ASP A 427 19.22 -49.09 -3.10
CA ASP A 427 18.93 -48.38 -1.87
C ASP A 427 20.07 -48.66 -0.88
N LEU A 428 20.46 -47.64 -0.12
CA LEU A 428 21.52 -47.76 0.89
C LEU A 428 20.95 -48.37 2.17
N ASP A 429 21.52 -49.49 2.60
CA ASP A 429 21.09 -50.12 3.84
C ASP A 429 21.48 -49.22 5.03
N ASN A 430 20.55 -49.05 5.98
CA ASN A 430 20.73 -48.29 7.21
C ASN A 430 21.16 -46.81 7.04
N PHE A 431 20.97 -46.19 5.88
CA PHE A 431 21.32 -44.77 5.67
C PHE A 431 20.60 -43.82 6.64
N LYS A 432 19.35 -44.14 7.01
CA LYS A 432 18.63 -43.39 8.03
C LYS A 432 19.37 -43.37 9.37
N ALA A 433 19.94 -44.49 9.80
CA ALA A 433 20.71 -44.55 11.06
C ALA A 433 21.97 -43.68 11.00
N VAL A 434 22.60 -43.55 9.82
CA VAL A 434 23.72 -42.63 9.60
C VAL A 434 23.27 -41.18 9.77
N ASN A 435 22.14 -40.79 9.16
CA ASN A 435 21.59 -39.43 9.32
C ASN A 435 21.20 -39.14 10.77
N ASP A 436 20.53 -40.08 11.44
CA ASP A 436 20.05 -39.92 12.81
C ASP A 436 21.22 -39.84 13.81
N SER A 437 22.34 -40.53 13.54
CA SER A 437 23.50 -40.60 14.43
C SER A 437 24.58 -39.55 14.16
N LEU A 438 24.81 -39.19 12.90
CA LEU A 438 25.93 -38.32 12.47
C LEU A 438 25.47 -37.00 11.81
N GLY A 439 24.16 -36.83 11.61
CA GLY A 439 23.57 -35.64 11.01
C GLY A 439 23.46 -35.69 9.49
N HIS A 440 22.55 -34.87 8.95
CA HIS A 440 22.25 -34.83 7.51
C HIS A 440 23.43 -34.37 6.64
N ASP A 441 24.30 -33.47 7.12
CA ASP A 441 25.48 -33.01 6.36
C ASP A 441 26.46 -34.15 6.07
N VAL A 442 26.62 -35.08 7.03
CA VAL A 442 27.45 -36.28 6.87
C VAL A 442 26.79 -37.26 5.90
N GLY A 443 25.46 -37.41 5.98
CA GLY A 443 24.69 -38.20 5.02
C GLY A 443 24.79 -37.69 3.59
N ASP A 444 24.73 -36.37 3.40
CA ASP A 444 24.82 -35.72 2.09
C ASP A 444 26.22 -35.89 1.47
N ALA A 445 27.27 -35.72 2.28
CA ALA A 445 28.64 -35.99 1.86
C ALA A 445 28.86 -37.48 1.54
N LEU A 446 28.27 -38.38 2.31
CA LEU A 446 28.29 -39.82 2.05
C LEU A 446 27.64 -40.14 0.70
N LEU A 447 26.47 -39.58 0.41
CA LEU A 447 25.77 -39.75 -0.87
C LEU A 447 26.61 -39.25 -2.05
N ALA A 448 27.29 -38.11 -1.92
CA ALA A 448 28.16 -37.58 -2.97
C ALA A 448 29.35 -38.52 -3.25
N ILE A 449 29.97 -39.07 -2.20
CA ILE A 449 31.09 -40.03 -2.34
C ILE A 449 30.61 -41.34 -2.99
N LEU A 450 29.47 -41.87 -2.55
CA LEU A 450 28.90 -43.10 -3.09
C LEU A 450 28.47 -42.92 -4.55
N ALA A 451 27.89 -41.76 -4.91
CA ALA A 451 27.57 -41.42 -6.29
C ALA A 451 28.81 -41.41 -7.20
N ALA A 452 29.91 -40.79 -6.74
CA ALA A 452 31.17 -40.79 -7.48
C ALA A 452 31.76 -42.21 -7.60
N ARG A 453 31.65 -43.01 -6.53
CA ARG A 453 32.11 -44.40 -6.51
C ARG A 453 31.34 -45.26 -7.50
N LEU A 454 30.01 -45.14 -7.54
CA LEU A 454 29.16 -45.84 -8.50
C LEU A 454 29.49 -45.44 -9.94
N ARG A 455 29.69 -44.14 -10.20
CA ARG A 455 30.06 -43.64 -11.53
C ARG A 455 31.37 -44.25 -12.04
N ASN A 456 32.34 -44.50 -11.17
CA ASN A 456 33.61 -45.15 -11.54
C ASN A 456 33.50 -46.65 -11.79
N VAL A 457 32.43 -47.30 -11.32
CA VAL A 457 32.16 -48.73 -11.57
C VAL A 457 31.42 -48.89 -12.90
N LEU A 458 30.67 -47.89 -13.33
CA LEU A 458 29.82 -47.96 -14.50
C LEU A 458 30.57 -47.56 -15.77
N ARG A 459 30.08 -48.07 -16.90
CA ARG A 459 30.62 -47.72 -18.22
C ARG A 459 30.05 -46.41 -18.72
N ALA A 460 30.60 -45.88 -19.80
CA ALA A 460 30.13 -44.62 -20.39
C ALA A 460 28.71 -44.74 -20.98
N GLU A 461 28.35 -45.93 -21.47
CA GLU A 461 27.01 -46.25 -21.96
C GLU A 461 25.96 -46.44 -20.85
N ASP A 462 26.38 -46.76 -19.63
CA ASP A 462 25.47 -46.93 -18.49
C ASP A 462 25.01 -45.56 -17.98
N THR A 463 23.73 -45.44 -17.61
CA THR A 463 23.19 -44.22 -16.99
C THR A 463 22.97 -44.48 -15.50
N LEU A 464 23.70 -43.75 -14.65
CA LEU A 464 23.44 -43.66 -13.22
C LEU A 464 22.59 -42.44 -12.91
N ALA A 465 21.47 -42.62 -12.24
CA ALA A 465 20.58 -41.55 -11.79
C ALA A 465 20.31 -41.66 -10.29
N ARG A 466 19.95 -40.54 -9.66
CA ARG A 466 19.44 -40.52 -8.28
C ARG A 466 17.95 -40.19 -8.31
N GLN A 467 17.14 -41.07 -7.72
CA GLN A 467 15.69 -40.93 -7.71
C GLN A 467 15.22 -39.98 -6.60
N GLY A 468 15.90 -40.01 -5.46
CA GLY A 468 15.66 -39.19 -4.28
C GLY A 468 16.17 -39.91 -3.03
N GLY A 469 16.45 -39.18 -1.94
CA GLY A 469 16.95 -39.79 -0.70
C GLY A 469 18.24 -40.60 -0.93
N ASP A 470 18.22 -41.86 -0.53
CA ASP A 470 19.27 -42.86 -0.67
C ASP A 470 19.11 -43.80 -1.89
N GLU A 471 18.17 -43.48 -2.79
CA GLU A 471 17.84 -44.33 -3.93
C GLU A 471 18.60 -43.94 -5.21
N PHE A 472 19.26 -44.92 -5.81
CA PHE A 472 19.94 -44.80 -7.10
C PHE A 472 19.35 -45.77 -8.12
N ILE A 473 19.31 -45.36 -9.38
CA ILE A 473 18.88 -46.21 -10.48
C ILE A 473 19.98 -46.29 -11.53
N ILE A 474 20.27 -47.49 -12.00
CA ILE A 474 21.22 -47.74 -13.07
C ILE A 474 20.46 -48.34 -14.25
N LEU A 475 20.49 -47.62 -15.37
CA LEU A 475 20.03 -48.13 -16.66
C LEU A 475 21.25 -48.64 -17.42
N ALA A 476 21.27 -49.93 -17.71
CA ALA A 476 22.39 -50.63 -18.35
C ALA A 476 21.94 -51.29 -19.67
N PRO A 477 22.07 -50.57 -20.81
CA PRO A 477 21.68 -51.08 -22.13
C PRO A 477 22.38 -52.39 -22.51
N ASP A 478 23.64 -52.56 -22.13
CA ASP A 478 24.47 -53.72 -22.51
C ASP A 478 24.32 -54.92 -21.54
N ALA A 479 23.60 -54.74 -20.44
CA ALA A 479 23.23 -55.81 -19.51
C ALA A 479 21.94 -56.50 -19.99
N ASP A 480 21.98 -57.01 -21.22
CA ASP A 480 20.87 -57.63 -21.96
C ASP A 480 20.51 -59.07 -21.52
N THR A 481 21.35 -59.68 -20.68
CA THR A 481 21.24 -61.09 -20.25
C THR A 481 21.32 -61.18 -18.73
N PRO A 482 20.66 -62.18 -18.10
CA PRO A 482 20.65 -62.34 -16.65
C PRO A 482 22.07 -62.41 -16.07
N ASP A 483 22.99 -63.12 -16.72
CA ASP A 483 24.37 -63.23 -16.24
C ASP A 483 25.10 -61.88 -16.26
N LYS A 484 24.94 -61.07 -17.31
CA LYS A 484 25.55 -59.73 -17.38
C LYS A 484 24.95 -58.80 -16.32
N ALA A 485 23.64 -58.86 -16.12
CA ALA A 485 22.93 -58.06 -15.12
C ALA A 485 23.34 -58.44 -13.69
N ALA A 486 23.47 -59.74 -13.40
CA ALA A 486 23.94 -60.25 -12.12
C ALA A 486 25.39 -59.80 -11.84
N ASN A 487 26.27 -59.91 -12.84
CA ASN A 487 27.65 -59.45 -12.74
C ASN A 487 27.74 -57.94 -12.48
N LEU A 488 26.91 -57.13 -13.15
CA LEU A 488 26.84 -55.69 -12.91
C LEU A 488 26.37 -55.39 -11.48
N ALA A 489 25.28 -56.02 -11.03
CA ALA A 489 24.75 -55.85 -9.68
C ALA A 489 25.77 -56.25 -8.61
N GLN A 490 26.53 -57.34 -8.83
CA GLN A 490 27.59 -57.78 -7.91
C GLN A 490 28.76 -56.80 -7.86
N ARG A 491 29.19 -56.25 -9.01
CA ARG A 491 30.23 -55.21 -9.06
C ARG A 491 29.81 -53.96 -8.30
N VAL A 492 28.56 -53.55 -8.49
CA VAL A 492 27.98 -52.39 -7.79
C VAL A 492 27.90 -52.66 -6.29
N ALA A 493 27.27 -53.76 -5.85
CA ALA A 493 27.17 -54.12 -4.44
C ALA A 493 28.56 -54.22 -3.77
N SER A 494 29.55 -54.78 -4.46
CA SER A 494 30.93 -54.88 -3.95
C SER A 494 31.61 -53.52 -3.80
N ALA A 495 31.32 -52.56 -4.68
CA ALA A 495 31.82 -51.20 -4.54
C ALA A 495 31.16 -50.47 -3.35
N MET A 496 29.88 -50.73 -3.11
CA MET A 496 29.14 -50.13 -1.99
C MET A 496 29.59 -50.67 -0.63
N ARG A 497 30.02 -51.94 -0.56
CA ARG A 497 30.53 -52.57 0.69
C ARG A 497 31.82 -52.01 1.25
N LYS A 498 32.58 -51.20 0.48
CA LYS A 498 33.82 -50.60 0.98
C LYS A 498 33.46 -49.48 1.96
N SER A 499 34.05 -49.48 3.16
CA SER A 499 33.81 -48.40 4.12
C SER A 499 34.18 -47.02 3.54
N VAL A 500 33.50 -45.98 4.02
CA VAL A 500 33.72 -44.59 3.58
C VAL A 500 34.37 -43.82 4.74
N PRO A 501 35.64 -43.40 4.60
CA PRO A 501 36.26 -42.53 5.58
C PRO A 501 35.70 -41.11 5.44
N LEU A 502 34.98 -40.65 6.46
CA LEU A 502 34.32 -39.35 6.46
C LEU A 502 34.37 -38.71 7.85
N GLN A 503 34.93 -37.49 7.94
CA GLN A 503 35.05 -36.72 9.18
C GLN A 503 35.66 -37.48 10.38
N GLY A 504 36.61 -38.40 10.11
CA GLY A 504 37.29 -39.20 11.14
C GLY A 504 36.59 -40.51 11.51
N TYR A 505 35.41 -40.78 10.96
CA TYR A 505 34.72 -42.07 11.08
C TYR A 505 34.97 -42.94 9.85
N ASP A 506 35.03 -44.26 10.03
CA ASP A 506 35.00 -45.22 8.93
C ASP A 506 33.61 -45.84 8.86
N ILE A 507 32.77 -45.34 7.95
CA ILE A 507 31.34 -45.69 7.90
C ILE A 507 31.18 -46.97 7.07
N PRO A 508 30.73 -48.10 7.67
CA PRO A 508 30.40 -49.28 6.90
C PRO A 508 29.15 -48.98 6.07
N CYS A 509 29.19 -49.31 4.78
CA CYS A 509 28.07 -49.13 3.87
C CYS A 509 27.70 -50.47 3.25
N SER A 510 26.42 -50.67 2.99
CA SER A 510 25.93 -51.72 2.10
C SER A 510 24.75 -51.19 1.31
N ALA A 511 24.44 -51.86 0.20
CA ALA A 511 23.31 -51.49 -0.64
C ALA A 511 22.55 -52.75 -1.04
N SER A 512 21.23 -52.64 -1.02
CA SER A 512 20.30 -53.63 -1.55
C SER A 512 20.02 -53.30 -3.02
N VAL A 513 20.10 -54.30 -3.90
CA VAL A 513 19.98 -54.10 -5.35
C VAL A 513 18.86 -54.97 -5.93
N GLY A 514 17.91 -54.35 -6.60
CA GLY A 514 16.85 -55.00 -7.36
C GLY A 514 17.11 -54.90 -8.84
N ILE A 515 16.81 -55.96 -9.59
CA ILE A 515 17.09 -56.04 -11.03
C ILE A 515 15.80 -56.36 -11.76
N ALA A 516 15.42 -55.54 -12.74
CA ALA A 516 14.35 -55.82 -13.70
C ALA A 516 14.90 -55.80 -15.14
N MET A 517 14.45 -56.74 -15.96
CA MET A 517 14.91 -56.93 -17.33
C MET A 517 13.80 -56.59 -18.34
N TYR A 518 14.11 -55.76 -19.34
CA TYR A 518 13.24 -55.58 -20.49
C TYR A 518 13.49 -56.67 -21.53
N PRO A 519 12.46 -57.25 -22.17
CA PRO A 519 11.02 -57.00 -21.97
C PRO A 519 10.35 -57.90 -20.91
N GLN A 520 11.09 -58.85 -20.31
CA GLN A 520 10.54 -59.91 -19.46
C GLN A 520 9.78 -59.39 -18.23
N ASP A 521 10.33 -58.38 -17.58
CA ASP A 521 9.83 -57.79 -16.33
C ASP A 521 9.10 -56.47 -16.58
N GLY A 522 8.70 -56.16 -17.81
CA GLY A 522 7.92 -54.95 -18.10
C GLY A 522 8.27 -54.32 -19.44
N VAL A 523 7.30 -53.61 -20.01
CA VAL A 523 7.44 -52.94 -21.33
C VAL A 523 7.31 -51.42 -21.25
N THR A 524 6.99 -50.88 -20.07
CA THR A 524 6.92 -49.43 -19.83
C THR A 524 8.00 -49.01 -18.82
N PRO A 525 8.42 -47.73 -18.83
CA PRO A 525 9.35 -47.20 -17.82
C PRO A 525 8.87 -47.46 -16.38
N GLN A 526 7.56 -47.28 -16.16
CA GLN A 526 6.93 -47.40 -14.84
C GLN A 526 6.94 -48.84 -14.35
N ASP A 527 6.67 -49.81 -15.22
CA ASP A 527 6.71 -51.24 -14.85
C ASP A 527 8.13 -51.67 -14.48
N LEU A 528 9.13 -51.29 -15.28
CA LEU A 528 10.53 -51.66 -15.01
C LEU A 528 11.06 -51.06 -13.71
N ILE A 529 10.81 -49.77 -13.47
CA ILE A 529 11.20 -49.10 -12.22
C ILE A 529 10.49 -49.76 -11.03
N LYS A 530 9.18 -49.99 -11.13
CA LYS A 530 8.38 -50.61 -10.07
C LYS A 530 8.89 -52.03 -9.77
N HIS A 531 9.12 -52.85 -10.78
CA HIS A 531 9.56 -54.23 -10.58
C HIS A 531 11.00 -54.33 -10.05
N ALA A 532 11.88 -53.42 -10.47
CA ALA A 532 13.23 -53.32 -9.91
C ALA A 532 13.19 -52.89 -8.43
N ASP A 533 12.39 -51.89 -8.08
CA ASP A 533 12.18 -51.45 -6.69
C ASP A 533 11.68 -52.61 -5.81
N MET A 534 10.70 -53.37 -6.28
CA MET A 534 10.17 -54.53 -5.55
C MET A 534 11.21 -55.64 -5.33
N ALA A 535 12.08 -55.87 -6.32
CA ALA A 535 13.19 -56.81 -6.19
C ALA A 535 14.24 -56.31 -5.19
N MET A 536 14.52 -55.01 -5.17
CA MET A 536 15.42 -54.34 -4.23
C MET A 536 14.88 -54.49 -2.81
N TYR A 537 13.61 -54.19 -2.61
CA TYR A 537 12.96 -54.32 -1.30
C TYR A 537 13.06 -55.74 -0.76
N ARG A 538 12.87 -56.76 -1.61
CA ARG A 538 13.07 -58.15 -1.21
C ARG A 538 14.51 -58.42 -0.78
N ALA A 539 15.50 -57.89 -1.50
CA ALA A 539 16.90 -57.99 -1.09
C ALA A 539 17.12 -57.36 0.30
N LYS A 540 16.50 -56.20 0.57
CA LYS A 540 16.56 -55.50 1.86
C LYS A 540 15.91 -56.32 2.99
N SER A 541 14.74 -56.92 2.74
CA SER A 541 14.02 -57.73 3.73
C SER A 541 14.71 -59.05 4.10
N GLN A 542 15.61 -59.55 3.26
CA GLN A 542 16.35 -60.80 3.47
C GLN A 542 17.73 -60.60 4.14
N GLY A 543 17.93 -59.49 4.84
CA GLY A 543 19.18 -59.17 5.55
C GLY A 543 20.04 -58.10 4.89
N GLY A 544 19.59 -57.49 3.79
CA GLY A 544 20.30 -56.39 3.13
C GLY A 544 21.58 -56.80 2.41
N GLY A 545 22.22 -55.85 1.73
CA GLY A 545 23.54 -56.03 1.11
C GLY A 545 23.60 -57.07 -0.01
N ALA A 546 22.47 -57.43 -0.62
CA ALA A 546 22.37 -58.45 -1.67
C ALA A 546 21.70 -57.91 -2.94
N SER A 547 21.85 -58.65 -4.04
CA SER A 547 21.12 -58.39 -5.28
C SER A 547 20.06 -59.46 -5.56
N ARG A 548 18.93 -59.05 -6.15
CA ARG A 548 17.82 -59.93 -6.53
C ARG A 548 17.20 -59.50 -7.86
N PHE A 549 16.90 -60.49 -8.70
CA PHE A 549 16.03 -60.30 -9.86
C PHE A 549 14.58 -60.20 -9.43
N PHE A 550 13.77 -59.47 -10.19
CA PHE A 550 12.33 -59.51 -10.08
C PHE A 550 11.80 -60.92 -10.37
N ALA A 551 10.77 -61.34 -9.65
CA ALA A 551 10.08 -62.60 -9.87
C ALA A 551 8.57 -62.41 -9.65
N THR A 552 7.78 -63.00 -10.54
CA THR A 552 6.32 -63.03 -10.46
C THR A 552 5.85 -63.58 -9.10
N GLY A 553 5.12 -62.75 -8.34
CA GLY A 553 4.72 -63.01 -6.95
C GLY A 553 5.21 -61.97 -5.92
N MET A 554 6.13 -61.08 -6.32
CA MET A 554 6.60 -59.93 -5.51
C MET A 554 5.50 -58.93 -5.15
N ASP A 555 4.56 -58.65 -6.08
CA ASP A 555 3.49 -57.65 -5.88
C ASP A 555 2.53 -58.04 -4.77
N LEU A 556 2.29 -59.34 -4.59
CA LEU A 556 1.38 -59.81 -3.56
C LEU A 556 1.96 -59.65 -2.15
N GLN A 557 3.25 -59.91 -1.95
CA GLN A 557 3.89 -59.82 -0.63
C GLN A 557 4.08 -58.37 -0.16
N ALA A 558 4.49 -57.47 -1.05
CA ALA A 558 4.63 -56.04 -0.72
C ALA A 558 3.28 -55.42 -0.34
N ARG A 559 2.22 -55.70 -1.12
CA ARG A 559 0.85 -55.22 -0.81
C ARG A 559 0.31 -55.83 0.48
N LYS A 560 0.52 -57.13 0.71
CA LYS A 560 0.13 -57.80 1.96
C LYS A 560 0.80 -57.13 3.16
N ARG A 561 2.10 -56.82 3.08
CA ARG A 561 2.83 -56.17 4.18
C ARG A 561 2.34 -54.75 4.46
N LEU A 562 2.16 -53.91 3.44
CA LEU A 562 1.62 -52.55 3.62
C LEU A 562 0.21 -52.57 4.25
N SER A 563 -0.61 -53.56 3.85
CA SER A 563 -1.92 -53.79 4.46
C SER A 563 -1.79 -54.17 5.94
N LEU A 564 -0.85 -55.04 6.30
CA LEU A 564 -0.59 -55.43 7.69
C LEU A 564 -0.09 -54.25 8.53
N GLU A 565 0.83 -53.42 8.01
CA GLU A 565 1.34 -52.23 8.71
C GLU A 565 0.22 -51.25 9.04
N THR A 566 -0.65 -50.99 8.06
CA THR A 566 -1.80 -50.08 8.24
C THR A 566 -2.79 -50.62 9.28
N ARG A 567 -2.99 -51.94 9.31
CA ARG A 567 -3.92 -52.61 10.24
C ARG A 567 -3.36 -52.70 11.65
N LEU A 568 -2.07 -53.02 11.80
CA LEU A 568 -1.39 -53.15 13.10
C LEU A 568 -1.49 -51.88 13.94
N HIS A 569 -1.36 -50.71 13.31
CA HIS A 569 -1.43 -49.43 14.02
C HIS A 569 -2.76 -49.20 14.76
N LYS A 570 -3.87 -49.76 14.25
CA LYS A 570 -5.21 -49.64 14.84
C LYS A 570 -5.64 -50.88 15.62
N ALA A 571 -4.84 -51.95 15.62
CA ALA A 571 -5.25 -53.24 16.16
C ALA A 571 -5.39 -53.22 17.69
N LEU A 572 -4.51 -52.48 18.40
CA LEU A 572 -4.62 -52.28 19.86
C LEU A 572 -5.87 -51.47 20.23
N GLU A 573 -6.19 -50.40 19.50
CA GLU A 573 -7.38 -49.56 19.74
C GLU A 573 -8.71 -50.29 19.49
N ARG A 574 -8.68 -51.37 18.71
CA ARG A 574 -9.85 -52.13 18.28
C ARG A 574 -10.04 -53.45 19.01
N ASP A 575 -9.26 -53.71 20.06
CA ASP A 575 -9.28 -54.97 20.82
C ASP A 575 -9.15 -56.22 19.94
N GLU A 576 -8.36 -56.15 18.86
CA GLU A 576 -8.18 -57.25 17.91
C GLU A 576 -7.14 -58.29 18.39
N PHE A 577 -6.40 -57.97 19.45
CA PHE A 577 -5.42 -58.86 20.07
C PHE A 577 -6.03 -59.71 21.18
N SER A 578 -5.59 -60.96 21.26
CA SER A 578 -5.98 -61.90 22.32
C SER A 578 -4.79 -62.76 22.72
N LEU A 579 -4.82 -63.30 23.94
CA LEU A 579 -3.81 -64.24 24.42
C LEU A 579 -4.37 -65.66 24.45
N GLN A 580 -3.56 -66.59 23.96
CA GLN A 580 -3.74 -68.02 24.20
C GLN A 580 -2.56 -68.54 25.01
N TYR A 581 -2.79 -69.62 25.75
CA TYR A 581 -1.83 -70.18 26.68
C TYR A 581 -1.53 -71.61 26.30
N GLN A 582 -0.25 -71.93 26.10
CA GLN A 582 0.18 -73.30 25.88
C GLN A 582 0.75 -73.87 27.19
N PRO A 583 0.21 -74.99 27.72
CA PRO A 583 0.73 -75.58 28.95
C PRO A 583 2.15 -76.11 28.79
N VAL A 584 2.99 -75.88 29.81
CA VAL A 584 4.29 -76.52 30.01
C VAL A 584 4.12 -77.61 31.05
N LEU A 585 4.63 -78.81 30.77
CA LEU A 585 4.45 -79.99 31.60
C LEU A 585 5.78 -80.55 32.07
N GLN A 586 5.78 -81.09 33.29
CA GLN A 586 6.89 -81.93 33.74
C GLN A 586 6.92 -83.23 32.95
N ALA A 587 8.10 -83.57 32.42
CA ALA A 587 8.28 -84.75 31.60
C ALA A 587 7.93 -86.03 32.37
N ASP A 588 8.34 -86.16 33.63
CA ASP A 588 8.13 -87.40 34.42
C ASP A 588 6.69 -87.60 34.87
N THR A 589 6.06 -86.56 35.41
CA THR A 589 4.74 -86.65 36.08
C THR A 589 3.58 -86.30 35.16
N MET A 590 3.84 -85.71 33.99
CA MET A 590 2.84 -85.19 33.06
C MET A 590 1.91 -84.14 33.68
N THR A 591 2.34 -83.47 34.76
CA THR A 591 1.57 -82.42 35.41
C THR A 591 1.94 -81.06 34.84
N VAL A 592 0.95 -80.19 34.66
CA VAL A 592 1.16 -78.79 34.24
C VAL A 592 1.98 -78.03 35.28
N SER A 593 3.18 -77.57 34.92
CA SER A 593 4.08 -76.75 35.73
C SER A 593 4.08 -75.26 35.33
N GLY A 594 3.62 -74.93 34.12
CA GLY A 594 3.56 -73.56 33.65
C GLY A 594 2.70 -73.35 32.41
N ALA A 595 2.74 -72.14 31.88
CA ALA A 595 2.12 -71.77 30.62
C ALA A 595 2.93 -70.72 29.86
N GLU A 596 3.00 -70.87 28.55
CA GLU A 596 3.50 -69.84 27.65
C GLU A 596 2.35 -68.99 27.09
N ALA A 597 2.44 -67.67 27.26
CA ALA A 597 1.51 -66.71 26.71
C ALA A 597 1.85 -66.41 25.25
N LEU A 598 0.92 -66.75 24.36
CA LEU A 598 1.07 -66.65 22.92
C LEU A 598 0.07 -65.64 22.35
N LEU A 599 0.61 -64.56 21.77
CA LEU A 599 -0.19 -63.53 21.14
C LEU A 599 -0.95 -64.07 19.91
N ARG A 600 -2.21 -63.66 19.77
CA ARG A 600 -3.06 -63.94 18.62
C ARG A 600 -3.67 -62.64 18.12
N TRP A 601 -3.67 -62.46 16.80
CA TRP A 601 -4.30 -61.31 16.17
C TRP A 601 -5.46 -61.76 15.30
N ASN A 602 -6.67 -61.31 15.65
CA ASN A 602 -7.89 -61.61 14.91
C ASN A 602 -8.40 -60.30 14.31
N CYS A 603 -8.20 -60.12 13.00
CA CYS A 603 -8.59 -58.89 12.33
C CYS A 603 -9.71 -59.16 11.33
N GLY A 604 -10.89 -58.60 11.57
CA GLY A 604 -12.06 -58.75 10.71
C GLY A 604 -12.58 -60.20 10.59
N GLY A 605 -12.46 -60.99 11.66
CA GLY A 605 -12.86 -62.40 11.69
C GLY A 605 -11.84 -63.38 11.09
N GLN A 606 -10.69 -62.90 10.59
CA GLN A 606 -9.58 -63.74 10.14
C GLN A 606 -8.45 -63.74 11.18
N SER A 607 -7.95 -64.93 11.52
CA SER A 607 -6.78 -65.08 12.40
C SER A 607 -5.50 -64.91 11.58
N ILE A 608 -4.65 -63.95 11.97
CA ILE A 608 -3.39 -63.65 11.32
C ILE A 608 -2.27 -64.34 12.11
N PRO A 609 -1.44 -65.21 11.49
CA PRO A 609 -0.38 -65.92 12.18
C PRO A 609 0.68 -64.97 12.79
N PRO A 610 1.19 -65.25 14.01
CA PRO A 610 2.28 -64.48 14.62
C PRO A 610 3.51 -64.29 13.72
N ALA A 611 3.89 -65.33 12.98
CA ALA A 611 5.01 -65.28 12.03
C ALA A 611 4.81 -64.25 10.88
N GLU A 612 3.58 -63.85 10.57
CA GLU A 612 3.30 -62.84 9.54
C GLU A 612 3.35 -61.41 10.09
N PHE A 613 2.85 -61.18 11.32
CA PHE A 613 2.67 -59.81 11.83
C PHE A 613 3.73 -59.37 12.85
N ILE A 614 4.36 -60.27 13.60
CA ILE A 614 5.40 -59.91 14.58
C ILE A 614 6.59 -59.23 13.90
N PRO A 615 7.16 -59.74 12.79
CA PRO A 615 8.28 -59.07 12.12
C PRO A 615 7.92 -57.67 11.60
N VAL A 616 6.66 -57.48 11.22
CA VAL A 616 6.13 -56.20 10.77
C VAL A 616 6.01 -55.23 11.96
N ALA A 617 5.44 -55.70 13.06
CA ALA A 617 5.31 -54.94 14.32
C ALA A 617 6.67 -54.57 14.91
N GLU A 618 7.67 -55.44 14.80
CA GLU A 618 9.04 -55.11 15.16
C GLU A 618 9.55 -53.98 14.27
N SER A 619 9.49 -54.13 12.95
CA SER A 619 10.06 -53.16 12.00
C SER A 619 9.55 -51.73 12.17
N ASN A 620 8.28 -51.55 12.55
CA ASN A 620 7.64 -50.24 12.75
C ASN A 620 7.48 -49.83 14.23
N ASN A 621 8.12 -50.53 15.17
CA ASN A 621 8.07 -50.30 16.61
C ASN A 621 6.68 -50.49 17.26
N ALA A 622 5.66 -51.00 16.54
CA ALA A 622 4.38 -51.37 17.14
C ALA A 622 4.51 -52.53 18.13
N ILE A 623 5.60 -53.30 18.08
CA ILE A 623 5.87 -54.38 19.02
C ILE A 623 6.02 -53.90 20.47
N ILE A 624 6.45 -52.66 20.70
CA ILE A 624 6.64 -52.09 22.04
C ILE A 624 5.29 -51.95 22.77
N PRO A 625 4.30 -51.19 22.24
CA PRO A 625 2.99 -51.08 22.90
C PRO A 625 2.22 -52.41 22.92
N ILE A 626 2.41 -53.28 21.91
CA ILE A 626 1.82 -54.63 21.92
C ILE A 626 2.43 -55.46 23.07
N GLY A 627 3.75 -55.43 23.24
CA GLY A 627 4.45 -56.16 24.30
C GLY A 627 4.06 -55.71 25.71
N ALA A 628 3.89 -54.40 25.92
CA ALA A 628 3.36 -53.87 27.18
C ALA A 628 1.93 -54.38 27.46
N TRP A 629 1.06 -54.37 26.44
CA TRP A 629 -0.30 -54.93 26.54
C TRP A 629 -0.28 -56.45 26.83
N VAL A 630 0.64 -57.20 26.21
CA VAL A 630 0.80 -58.65 26.47
C VAL A 630 1.21 -58.89 27.92
N LEU A 631 2.21 -58.18 28.45
CA LEU A 631 2.66 -58.31 29.84
C LEU A 631 1.54 -57.99 30.83
N GLU A 632 0.80 -56.92 30.58
CA GLU A 632 -0.34 -56.53 31.42
C GLU A 632 -1.44 -57.59 31.40
N ARG A 633 -1.89 -58.01 30.20
CA ARG A 633 -2.96 -59.00 30.08
C ARG A 633 -2.55 -60.36 30.64
N ALA A 634 -1.33 -60.80 30.35
CA ALA A 634 -0.82 -62.09 30.79
C ALA A 634 -0.72 -62.17 32.32
N SER A 635 -0.19 -61.11 32.96
CA SER A 635 -0.09 -61.04 34.43
C SER A 635 -1.48 -61.00 35.09
N LEU A 636 -2.44 -60.24 34.55
CA LEU A 636 -3.83 -60.23 35.05
C LEU A 636 -4.50 -61.60 34.95
N GLN A 637 -4.37 -62.28 33.81
CA GLN A 637 -4.99 -63.57 33.56
C GLN A 637 -4.33 -64.69 34.39
N ALA A 638 -3.01 -64.66 34.56
CA ALA A 638 -2.31 -65.61 35.43
C ALA A 638 -2.64 -65.42 36.91
N ALA A 639 -2.77 -64.18 37.40
CA ALA A 639 -3.24 -63.92 38.76
C ALA A 639 -4.65 -64.48 39.03
N ALA A 640 -5.51 -64.54 38.01
CA ALA A 640 -6.83 -65.16 38.10
C ALA A 640 -6.75 -66.70 38.19
N LEU A 641 -5.84 -67.33 37.43
CA LEU A 641 -5.59 -68.78 37.49
C LEU A 641 -4.97 -69.23 38.82
N ALA A 642 -4.14 -68.38 39.43
CA ALA A 642 -3.41 -68.68 40.67
C ALA A 642 -4.28 -68.76 41.95
N ARG A 643 -5.61 -68.67 41.84
CA ARG A 643 -6.54 -68.81 42.99
C ARG A 643 -6.82 -70.27 43.40
N GLY A 644 -6.20 -71.25 42.74
CA GLY A 644 -6.21 -72.68 43.09
C GLY A 644 -5.09 -73.11 44.06
N PRO A 645 -5.03 -74.40 44.48
CA PRO A 645 -4.16 -74.84 45.58
C PRO A 645 -2.66 -74.79 45.23
N ARG A 646 -1.91 -73.92 45.95
CA ARG A 646 -0.47 -73.93 46.35
C ARG A 646 0.61 -74.61 45.47
N THR A 647 0.37 -74.86 44.18
CA THR A 647 1.38 -75.43 43.27
C THR A 647 2.19 -74.29 42.65
N PRO A 648 3.54 -74.37 42.62
CA PRO A 648 4.36 -73.41 41.89
C PRO A 648 3.97 -73.42 40.41
N PHE A 649 3.78 -72.24 39.84
CA PHE A 649 3.37 -72.10 38.45
C PHE A 649 4.27 -71.09 37.74
N THR A 650 4.67 -71.39 36.52
CA THR A 650 5.50 -70.47 35.72
C THR A 650 4.66 -69.88 34.58
N LEU A 651 4.66 -68.55 34.45
CA LEU A 651 4.10 -67.86 33.29
C LEU A 651 5.24 -67.35 32.42
N SER A 652 5.38 -67.89 31.21
CA SER A 652 6.34 -67.43 30.21
C SER A 652 5.71 -66.39 29.28
N VAL A 653 6.45 -65.31 28.99
CA VAL A 653 6.07 -64.28 28.01
C VAL A 653 7.25 -64.00 27.07
N ASN A 654 6.99 -64.11 25.77
CA ASN A 654 7.95 -63.76 24.73
C ASN A 654 8.23 -62.27 24.66
N VAL A 655 9.52 -61.90 24.61
CA VAL A 655 9.96 -60.50 24.54
C VAL A 655 10.86 -60.32 23.30
N SER A 656 10.46 -59.39 22.43
CA SER A 656 11.27 -59.01 21.26
C SER A 656 12.55 -58.27 21.67
N ALA A 657 13.60 -58.36 20.84
CA ALA A 657 14.83 -57.60 21.06
C ALA A 657 14.58 -56.09 21.16
N ARG A 658 13.68 -55.54 20.33
CA ARG A 658 13.34 -54.11 20.37
C ARG A 658 12.65 -53.70 21.66
N GLN A 659 11.79 -54.56 22.20
CA GLN A 659 11.13 -54.31 23.48
C GLN A 659 12.12 -54.37 24.64
N PHE A 660 13.03 -55.35 24.65
CA PHE A 660 14.02 -55.52 25.71
C PHE A 660 14.96 -54.30 25.88
N HIS A 661 15.33 -53.67 24.76
CA HIS A 661 16.19 -52.47 24.75
C HIS A 661 15.43 -51.14 24.90
N HIS A 662 14.11 -51.18 25.05
CA HIS A 662 13.30 -49.96 25.19
C HIS A 662 13.36 -49.42 26.63
N GLU A 663 13.51 -48.10 26.79
CA GLU A 663 13.67 -47.45 28.10
C GLU A 663 12.50 -47.72 29.08
N GLY A 664 11.28 -47.85 28.56
CA GLY A 664 10.08 -48.12 29.36
C GLY A 664 9.90 -49.58 29.80
N PHE A 665 10.70 -50.51 29.26
CA PHE A 665 10.48 -51.95 29.43
C PHE A 665 10.54 -52.41 30.89
N LEU A 666 11.51 -51.91 31.66
CA LEU A 666 11.63 -52.25 33.08
C LEU A 666 10.38 -51.83 33.86
N ASN A 667 9.75 -50.71 33.52
CA ASN A 667 8.52 -50.26 34.19
C ASN A 667 7.35 -51.20 33.87
N ASP A 668 7.22 -51.62 32.60
CA ASP A 668 6.17 -52.54 32.16
C ASP A 668 6.28 -53.90 32.88
N VAL A 669 7.51 -54.43 32.99
CA VAL A 669 7.78 -55.68 33.70
C VAL A 669 7.58 -55.53 35.20
N THR A 670 8.03 -54.42 35.80
CA THR A 670 7.81 -54.15 37.24
C THR A 670 6.32 -54.20 37.56
N ALA A 671 5.50 -53.52 36.76
CA ALA A 671 4.05 -53.49 36.95
C ALA A 671 3.41 -54.89 36.78
N ALA A 672 3.93 -55.72 35.87
CA ALA A 672 3.46 -57.10 35.69
C ALA A 672 3.86 -58.00 36.87
N ALA A 673 5.10 -57.86 37.37
CA ALA A 673 5.62 -58.61 38.51
C ALA A 673 4.88 -58.25 39.82
N GLU A 674 4.61 -56.97 40.06
CA GLU A 674 3.81 -56.50 41.21
C GLU A 674 2.40 -57.09 41.21
N ARG A 675 1.75 -57.25 40.06
CA ARG A 675 0.42 -57.88 39.95
C ARG A 675 0.44 -59.36 40.32
N LEU A 676 1.56 -60.04 40.07
CA LEU A 676 1.77 -61.44 40.43
C LEU A 676 2.30 -61.60 41.86
N ALA A 677 2.75 -60.52 42.50
CA ALA A 677 3.23 -60.53 43.88
C ALA A 677 2.13 -61.03 44.83
N GLY A 678 2.45 -62.05 45.61
CA GLY A 678 1.49 -62.73 46.50
C GLY A 678 0.73 -63.89 45.87
N THR A 679 0.94 -64.17 44.57
CA THR A 679 0.57 -65.45 43.95
C THR A 679 1.73 -66.44 44.01
N ASN A 680 1.46 -67.73 43.78
CA ASN A 680 2.52 -68.74 43.62
C ASN A 680 3.01 -68.85 42.17
N THR A 681 2.86 -67.76 41.39
CA THR A 681 3.22 -67.69 39.98
C THR A 681 4.52 -66.90 39.79
N ARG A 682 5.49 -67.47 39.08
CA ARG A 682 6.72 -66.78 38.68
C ARG A 682 6.61 -66.34 37.22
N LEU A 683 6.93 -65.07 36.95
CA LEU A 683 7.02 -64.55 35.58
C LEU A 683 8.37 -64.92 34.99
N HIS A 684 8.37 -65.58 33.84
CA HIS A 684 9.54 -65.84 33.01
C HIS A 684 9.45 -65.01 31.73
N LEU A 685 10.54 -64.36 31.36
CA LEU A 685 10.67 -63.65 30.10
C LEU A 685 11.52 -64.50 29.16
N GLU A 686 10.96 -64.76 27.98
CA GLU A 686 11.60 -65.52 26.92
C GLU A 686 12.28 -64.55 25.96
N LEU A 687 13.60 -64.66 25.87
CA LEU A 687 14.45 -63.77 25.09
C LEU A 687 15.19 -64.58 24.03
N THR A 688 15.15 -64.13 22.78
CA THR A 688 16.02 -64.69 21.75
C THR A 688 17.47 -64.31 22.00
N GLU A 689 18.39 -65.14 21.53
CA GLU A 689 19.83 -64.87 21.62
C GLU A 689 20.22 -63.52 20.98
N SER A 690 19.55 -63.13 19.90
CA SER A 690 19.80 -61.87 19.20
C SER A 690 19.51 -60.64 20.07
N ALA A 691 18.59 -60.74 21.04
CA ALA A 691 18.31 -59.66 21.97
C ALA A 691 19.52 -59.34 22.88
N LEU A 692 20.37 -60.33 23.15
CA LEU A 692 21.50 -60.22 24.08
C LEU A 692 22.80 -59.76 23.41
N ILE A 693 22.92 -59.93 22.09
CA ILE A 693 24.17 -59.65 21.35
C ILE A 693 24.31 -58.17 20.97
N ILE A 694 23.20 -57.42 20.86
CA ILE A 694 23.20 -56.03 20.40
C ILE A 694 23.99 -55.11 21.35
N ASP A 695 23.78 -55.25 22.67
CA ASP A 695 24.53 -54.57 23.73
C ASP A 695 24.65 -55.49 24.96
N PRO A 696 25.71 -56.31 25.04
CA PRO A 696 25.86 -57.32 26.09
C PRO A 696 25.96 -56.73 27.51
N ASP A 697 26.61 -55.57 27.65
CA ASP A 697 26.81 -54.93 28.96
C ASP A 697 25.50 -54.32 29.47
N ALA A 698 24.73 -53.66 28.60
CA ALA A 698 23.40 -53.17 28.95
C ALA A 698 22.43 -54.32 29.24
N ALA A 699 22.44 -55.37 28.42
CA ALA A 699 21.60 -56.56 28.63
C ALA A 699 21.87 -57.21 29.99
N THR A 700 23.15 -57.35 30.37
CA THR A 700 23.54 -57.91 31.68
C THR A 700 22.98 -57.07 32.84
N ARG A 701 23.08 -55.74 32.77
CA ARG A 701 22.51 -54.84 33.79
C ARG A 701 20.99 -54.97 33.88
N THR A 702 20.29 -54.95 32.75
CA THR A 702 18.83 -55.09 32.69
C THR A 702 18.39 -56.43 33.28
N ILE A 703 19.07 -57.52 32.92
CA ILE A 703 18.79 -58.85 33.46
C ILE A 703 19.00 -58.90 34.98
N HIS A 704 20.07 -58.31 35.52
CA HIS A 704 20.26 -58.25 36.98
C HIS A 704 19.11 -57.53 37.68
N LEU A 705 18.65 -56.39 37.15
CA LEU A 705 17.50 -55.67 37.71
C LEU A 705 16.21 -56.51 37.65
N LEU A 706 15.99 -57.25 36.56
CA LEU A 706 14.85 -58.16 36.44
C LEU A 706 14.92 -59.31 37.47
N LYS A 707 16.11 -59.84 37.73
CA LYS A 707 16.33 -60.90 38.73
C LYS A 707 16.09 -60.40 40.16
N GLU A 708 16.45 -59.17 40.47
CA GLU A 708 16.12 -58.53 41.76
C GLU A 708 14.61 -58.45 42.00
N MET A 709 13.82 -58.33 40.92
CA MET A 709 12.35 -58.36 40.96
C MET A 709 11.75 -59.77 41.05
N GLY A 710 12.58 -60.83 41.06
CA GLY A 710 12.13 -62.23 41.08
C GLY A 710 11.69 -62.78 39.71
N VAL A 711 11.86 -62.02 38.64
CA VAL A 711 11.55 -62.43 37.27
C VAL A 711 12.61 -63.41 36.77
N GLY A 712 12.18 -64.50 36.15
CA GLY A 712 13.07 -65.49 35.52
C GLY A 712 13.39 -65.12 34.08
N ILE A 713 14.59 -65.47 33.61
CA ILE A 713 15.03 -65.25 32.23
C ILE A 713 15.26 -66.61 31.56
N VAL A 714 14.56 -66.85 30.46
CA VAL A 714 14.68 -68.07 29.65
C VAL A 714 15.17 -67.67 28.26
N LEU A 715 16.18 -68.35 27.73
CA LEU A 715 16.59 -68.11 26.35
C LEU A 715 15.75 -68.97 25.40
N ASP A 716 15.16 -68.32 24.42
CA ASP A 716 14.38 -68.94 23.37
C ASP A 716 15.22 -69.24 22.12
N ASP A 717 14.79 -70.24 21.33
CA ASP A 717 15.45 -70.69 20.08
C ASP A 717 16.95 -71.03 20.21
N PHE A 718 17.36 -71.53 21.39
CA PHE A 718 18.78 -71.74 21.70
C PHE A 718 19.43 -72.80 20.79
N GLY A 719 20.55 -72.44 20.15
CA GLY A 719 21.30 -73.31 19.24
C GLY A 719 21.04 -73.12 17.74
N THR A 720 20.21 -72.14 17.37
CA THR A 720 19.96 -71.74 15.97
C THR A 720 20.85 -70.58 15.50
N GLY A 721 21.53 -69.88 16.43
CA GLY A 721 22.40 -68.72 16.19
C GLY A 721 23.89 -68.93 16.49
N TYR A 722 24.69 -67.85 16.40
CA TYR A 722 26.13 -67.83 16.65
C TYR A 722 26.44 -67.56 18.14
N SER A 723 26.24 -68.55 19.00
CA SER A 723 26.51 -68.37 20.43
C SER A 723 27.99 -68.39 20.77
N SER A 724 28.47 -67.29 21.35
CA SER A 724 29.68 -67.32 22.17
C SER A 724 29.30 -67.90 23.53
N LEU A 725 29.57 -69.19 23.75
CA LEU A 725 29.34 -69.89 25.02
C LEU A 725 29.89 -69.11 26.22
N LYS A 726 30.91 -68.28 25.99
CA LYS A 726 31.51 -67.36 26.95
C LYS A 726 30.51 -66.33 27.51
N HIS A 727 29.72 -65.67 26.67
CA HIS A 727 28.78 -64.63 27.14
C HIS A 727 27.62 -65.23 27.95
N LEU A 728 27.29 -66.48 27.68
CA LEU A 728 26.22 -67.19 28.35
C LEU A 728 26.61 -67.63 29.78
N LEU A 729 27.90 -67.75 30.08
CA LEU A 729 28.40 -67.99 31.44
C LEU A 729 28.28 -66.76 32.33
N ASP A 730 28.28 -65.56 31.75
CA ASP A 730 28.25 -64.29 32.50
C ASP A 730 26.81 -63.80 32.78
N LEU A 731 25.79 -64.43 32.20
CA LEU A 731 24.38 -64.03 32.31
C LEU A 731 23.61 -64.89 33.32
N PRO A 732 22.87 -64.29 34.29
CA PRO A 732 22.14 -65.04 35.31
C PRO A 732 20.76 -65.54 34.82
N ILE A 733 20.79 -66.42 33.82
CA ILE A 733 19.63 -67.07 33.22
C ILE A 733 19.05 -68.20 34.10
N ASP A 734 17.77 -68.53 33.91
CA ASP A 734 17.05 -69.58 34.63
C ASP A 734 16.78 -70.82 33.76
N GLY A 735 16.87 -70.71 32.42
CA GLY A 735 16.74 -71.85 31.54
C GLY A 735 16.88 -71.56 30.04
N PHE A 736 16.75 -72.62 29.24
CA PHE A 736 16.72 -72.55 27.77
C PHE A 736 15.54 -73.33 27.21
N LYS A 737 15.03 -72.89 26.06
CA LYS A 737 14.08 -73.65 25.25
C LYS A 737 14.80 -74.29 24.06
N ILE A 738 14.51 -75.57 23.83
CA ILE A 738 15.02 -76.32 22.67
C ILE A 738 14.02 -76.13 21.54
N ASP A 739 14.47 -75.50 20.45
CA ASP A 739 13.67 -75.24 19.27
C ASP A 739 13.01 -76.53 18.71
N ARG A 740 11.76 -76.37 18.26
CA ARG A 740 10.94 -77.40 17.62
C ARG A 740 11.64 -78.05 16.42
N GLY A 741 12.48 -77.33 15.69
CA GLY A 741 13.23 -77.87 14.56
C GLY A 741 14.12 -79.05 14.95
N PHE A 742 14.75 -79.00 16.13
CA PHE A 742 15.54 -80.13 16.63
C PHE A 742 14.65 -81.28 17.11
N VAL A 743 13.56 -80.97 17.83
CA VAL A 743 12.65 -81.96 18.42
C VAL A 743 11.90 -82.76 17.35
N SER A 744 11.41 -82.07 16.31
CA SER A 744 10.72 -82.72 15.18
C SER A 744 11.62 -83.71 14.42
N ALA A 745 12.94 -83.48 14.42
CA ALA A 745 13.93 -84.30 13.72
C ALA A 745 14.54 -85.43 14.57
N ILE A 746 14.09 -85.67 15.80
CA ILE A 746 14.65 -86.69 16.72
C ILE A 746 14.76 -88.08 16.08
N HIS A 747 13.76 -88.50 15.29
CA HIS A 747 13.75 -89.83 14.68
C HIS A 747 14.63 -89.93 13.42
N SER A 748 14.65 -88.87 12.61
CA SER A 748 15.29 -88.85 11.28
C SER A 748 16.74 -88.38 11.29
N CYS A 749 17.18 -87.65 12.32
CA CYS A 749 18.48 -86.99 12.35
C CYS A 749 19.29 -87.33 13.60
N ALA A 750 20.35 -88.12 13.43
CA ALA A 750 21.30 -88.42 14.51
C ALA A 750 21.98 -87.16 15.06
N ARG A 751 22.17 -86.13 14.23
CA ARG A 751 22.75 -84.85 14.63
C ARG A 751 21.82 -84.08 15.57
N SER A 752 20.52 -84.04 15.28
CA SER A 752 19.55 -83.38 16.17
C SER A 752 19.50 -84.07 17.54
N ARG A 753 19.54 -85.41 17.59
CA ARG A 753 19.66 -86.15 18.86
C ARG A 753 20.90 -85.77 19.65
N ALA A 754 22.05 -85.70 18.99
CA ALA A 754 23.31 -85.31 19.64
C ALA A 754 23.27 -83.87 20.19
N ILE A 755 22.67 -82.93 19.45
CA ILE A 755 22.49 -81.54 19.89
C ILE A 755 21.58 -81.48 21.11
N ILE A 756 20.42 -82.14 21.08
CA ILE A 756 19.49 -82.17 22.21
C ILE A 756 20.18 -82.75 23.46
N THR A 757 20.88 -83.89 23.34
CA THR A 757 21.62 -84.47 24.46
C THR A 757 22.71 -83.53 25.00
N ALA A 758 23.41 -82.80 24.13
CA ALA A 758 24.41 -81.83 24.54
C ALA A 758 23.77 -80.64 25.28
N LEU A 759 22.64 -80.13 24.81
CA LEU A 759 21.91 -79.02 25.43
C LEU A 759 21.36 -79.40 26.82
N VAL A 760 20.79 -80.59 26.97
CA VAL A 760 20.30 -81.09 28.26
C VAL A 760 21.47 -81.30 29.24
N ASN A 761 22.60 -81.84 28.79
CA ASN A 761 23.78 -81.98 29.66
C ASN A 761 24.38 -80.62 30.05
N LEU A 762 24.34 -79.64 29.15
CA LEU A 762 24.78 -78.27 29.44
C LEU A 762 23.89 -77.62 30.49
N SER A 763 22.56 -77.79 30.38
CA SER A 763 21.62 -77.22 31.35
C SER A 763 21.84 -77.82 32.75
N LEU A 764 22.09 -79.13 32.85
CA LEU A 764 22.47 -79.80 34.09
C LEU A 764 23.79 -79.24 34.66
N GLY A 765 24.80 -79.02 33.80
CA GLY A 765 26.09 -78.46 34.21
C GLY A 765 26.02 -77.02 34.71
N LEU A 766 25.08 -76.22 34.18
CA LEU A 766 24.84 -74.83 34.58
C LEU A 766 23.77 -74.68 35.67
N SER A 767 23.12 -75.77 36.09
CA SER A 767 22.01 -75.77 37.04
C SER A 767 20.82 -74.88 36.62
N VAL A 768 20.49 -74.90 35.32
CA VAL A 768 19.37 -74.16 34.73
C VAL A 768 18.34 -75.12 34.13
N SER A 769 17.08 -74.70 34.04
CA SER A 769 16.00 -75.53 33.48
C SER A 769 16.12 -75.64 31.95
N VAL A 770 15.54 -76.70 31.38
CA VAL A 770 15.43 -76.85 29.93
C VAL A 770 14.03 -77.34 29.56
N VAL A 771 13.42 -76.67 28.59
CA VAL A 771 12.08 -76.99 28.09
C VAL A 771 12.20 -77.40 26.62
N ALA A 772 11.69 -78.57 26.27
CA ALA A 772 11.66 -79.02 24.88
C ALA A 772 10.35 -78.59 24.19
N GLU A 773 10.46 -77.92 23.05
CA GLU A 773 9.29 -77.42 22.31
C GLU A 773 8.84 -78.33 21.17
N GLY A 774 7.55 -78.24 20.83
CA GLY A 774 7.00 -78.92 19.65
C GLY A 774 7.00 -80.44 19.77
N VAL A 775 6.81 -80.97 20.98
CA VAL A 775 6.61 -82.41 21.19
C VAL A 775 5.22 -82.80 20.69
N GLU A 776 5.17 -83.63 19.65
CA GLU A 776 3.95 -84.02 18.95
C GLU A 776 3.60 -85.50 19.11
N ASN A 777 4.58 -86.36 19.45
CA ASN A 777 4.36 -87.80 19.60
C ASN A 777 5.10 -88.39 20.83
N THR A 778 4.64 -89.56 21.27
CA THR A 778 5.21 -90.25 22.44
C THR A 778 6.66 -90.67 22.24
N GLY A 779 7.09 -91.01 21.02
CA GLY A 779 8.47 -91.37 20.73
C GLY A 779 9.47 -90.21 20.96
N GLN A 780 9.05 -88.96 20.71
CA GLN A 780 9.83 -87.77 21.05
C GLN A 780 9.90 -87.57 22.56
N LEU A 781 8.77 -87.73 23.27
CA LEU A 781 8.72 -87.60 24.73
C LEU A 781 9.59 -88.66 25.43
N ASP A 782 9.53 -89.91 24.98
CA ASP A 782 10.33 -91.00 25.55
C ASP A 782 11.83 -90.77 25.35
N PHE A 783 12.23 -90.22 24.20
CA PHE A 783 13.62 -89.80 23.98
C PHE A 783 14.03 -88.67 24.94
N LEU A 784 13.20 -87.64 25.07
CA LEU A 784 13.47 -86.49 25.95
C LEU A 784 13.58 -86.90 27.42
N ARG A 785 12.67 -87.77 27.89
CA ARG A 785 12.75 -88.41 29.23
C ARG A 785 14.02 -89.22 29.39
N GLY A 786 14.36 -90.05 28.40
CA GLY A 786 15.59 -90.84 28.41
C GLY A 786 16.87 -90.01 28.47
N THR A 787 16.84 -88.78 27.95
CA THR A 787 17.95 -87.82 28.05
C THR A 787 17.94 -86.98 29.34
N GLY A 788 16.89 -87.06 30.16
CA GLY A 788 16.75 -86.29 31.40
C GLY A 788 16.21 -84.86 31.21
N CYS A 789 15.47 -84.59 30.13
CA CYS A 789 14.81 -83.29 29.93
C CYS A 789 13.66 -83.13 30.96
N PRO A 790 13.67 -82.09 31.81
CA PRO A 790 12.74 -81.96 32.94
C PRO A 790 11.33 -81.51 32.51
N GLU A 791 11.22 -80.67 31.48
CA GLU A 791 9.96 -80.09 31.04
C GLU A 791 9.81 -80.14 29.51
N PHE A 792 8.56 -80.15 29.05
CA PHE A 792 8.25 -80.11 27.63
C PHE A 792 6.93 -79.38 27.35
N GLN A 793 6.78 -78.93 26.11
CA GLN A 793 5.55 -78.39 25.57
C GLN A 793 5.32 -78.83 24.13
N GLY A 794 4.05 -78.98 23.74
CA GLY A 794 3.69 -79.35 22.38
C GLY A 794 2.32 -80.00 22.24
N PHE A 795 1.93 -80.29 20.99
CA PHE A 795 0.59 -80.78 20.64
C PHE A 795 0.30 -82.20 21.17
N LEU A 796 1.31 -82.95 21.61
CA LEU A 796 1.11 -84.21 22.32
C LEU A 796 0.27 -84.02 23.59
N ALA A 797 0.46 -82.90 24.30
CA ALA A 797 -0.29 -82.58 25.51
C ALA A 797 -1.51 -81.70 25.19
N TRP A 798 -1.26 -80.44 24.81
CA TRP A 798 -2.30 -79.49 24.42
C TRP A 798 -1.77 -78.48 23.39
N PRO A 799 -2.62 -78.00 22.47
CA PRO A 799 -2.33 -76.80 21.70
C PRO A 799 -2.41 -75.55 22.59
N ALA A 800 -2.15 -74.38 22.01
CA ALA A 800 -2.43 -73.11 22.67
C ALA A 800 -3.96 -72.95 22.87
N LEU A 801 -4.39 -72.68 24.10
CA LEU A 801 -5.80 -72.62 24.49
C LEU A 801 -6.19 -71.23 25.00
N PRO A 802 -7.44 -70.77 24.77
CA PRO A 802 -7.98 -69.63 25.51
C PRO A 802 -7.99 -69.92 27.02
N LEU A 803 -7.91 -68.86 27.83
CA LEU A 803 -7.88 -68.96 29.30
C LEU A 803 -8.99 -69.84 29.89
N GLU A 804 -10.20 -69.74 29.34
CA GLU A 804 -11.40 -70.46 29.80
C GLU A 804 -11.29 -71.98 29.64
N SER A 805 -10.49 -72.43 28.68
CA SER A 805 -10.24 -73.85 28.39
C SER A 805 -8.90 -74.34 28.95
N PHE A 806 -8.16 -73.48 29.65
CA PHE A 806 -6.83 -73.80 30.14
C PHE A 806 -6.89 -74.80 31.31
N PRO A 807 -6.07 -75.87 31.29
CA PRO A 807 -6.04 -76.86 32.37
C PRO A 807 -5.53 -76.25 33.69
N ALA A 808 -6.12 -76.64 34.82
CA ALA A 808 -5.67 -76.15 36.13
C ALA A 808 -4.22 -76.58 36.42
N PRO A 809 -3.42 -75.77 37.16
CA PRO A 809 -2.07 -76.16 37.59
C PRO A 809 -2.06 -77.53 38.26
N GLY A 810 -1.07 -78.37 37.92
CA GLY A 810 -0.96 -79.74 38.45
C GLY A 810 -1.87 -80.79 37.80
N SER A 811 -2.73 -80.42 36.85
CA SER A 811 -3.54 -81.41 36.12
C SER A 811 -2.73 -82.17 35.07
N THR A 812 -3.21 -83.36 34.70
CA THR A 812 -2.62 -84.22 33.66
C THR A 812 -3.54 -84.29 32.43
N PRO A 813 -2.99 -84.48 31.22
CA PRO A 813 -3.81 -84.61 30.01
C PRO A 813 -4.70 -85.85 30.10
N ARG A 814 -5.98 -85.70 29.69
CA ARG A 814 -7.03 -86.74 29.83
C ARG A 814 -6.72 -88.07 29.13
N ASN A 815 -5.67 -88.14 28.30
CA ASN A 815 -5.21 -89.36 27.61
C ASN A 815 -3.88 -89.93 28.15
N ALA A 816 -3.44 -89.55 29.37
CA ALA A 816 -2.20 -90.08 29.95
C ALA A 816 -2.36 -91.41 30.72
N ALA A 817 -3.58 -91.97 30.81
CA ALA A 817 -3.82 -93.30 31.36
C ALA A 817 -4.82 -94.07 30.48
N GLY A 818 -4.30 -94.84 29.52
CA GLY A 818 -5.07 -95.77 28.69
C GLY A 818 -5.16 -95.36 27.23
#